data_AF-A0A7R7ENB5-F1
#
_entry.id   AF-A0A7R7ENB5-F1
#
_cell.length_a   1.000
_cell.length_b   1.000
_cell.length_c   1.000
_cell.angle_alpha   90.00
_cell.angle_beta   90.00
_cell.angle_gamma   90.00
#
_symmetry.space_group_name_H-M   'P 1'
#
loop_
_entity.id
_entity.type
_entity.pdbx_description
1 polymer ?
#
loop_
_entity_poly.entity_id
_entity_poly.type
_entity_poly.pdbx_seq_one_letter_code
_entity_poly.pdbx_strand_id
1 'polypeptide(L)'
;MLYRILKKDLKHKRGINVILFLFMILATVFVASSVNNILVISNAMNYCMDKGKVAEEFVSTYEKPGEKNLGEWLKGNKLVKDYSKNEAVILSIDNIESYGGKDGSKYNLNNTIMIQNQWHDNMLIFDKDGKLVKMKDGEIGMQQKQLDLNGLKIGDTIKMKFGNLNKTFKITTSIMDPAFGGDYVGMSRYIISDKDFEDIKNTGTAINYNYNINPYDKAAFSKAMNKEAFDMIVSVQKDMFQFAYVMSLITAGVLIVVGVCLIIISFLILRFTIVFTLQEDYKEIGIMKAIGIKNFMIKKIYLIKYFALVSVAAVIGCFLSIPVSNAMTQSVGESIMMEDASVNFGINVICSVVVAVIVIIICYLCTNKLRKFSAIEAIRSGQTGERFHKKSKISLHKCKRLRTPLFMALNDILSNIKRYVVLILTFAIGTIVIILPINTITSLGSDEMAKNFLIDLKADFYAKSEIKSDNVEATLDRDTVLNHIRSMEDNFKSKHYDIDINTMIFYSFSYYVNDKDDSYQVMTLLPLESDGSSIELTGGSTPVNDNEIALSEKVMKQMGVKIGDTIHAKIGTEDRSFIITASYQNYMSMGHSAFMSNNVKLEGTISGVWYYQCYLNNKTFDNNMLKHIKKDFPEYKIYNVKQAMEVQLGSTTSQIGSVKVMIFVLICLVNVMITTLMMKIFIMSEKSQIAMLRSIGYSLKEVRLWQVCRIGIVLLIGVVLGAVLSIPLNDIALRPIFGMMGATHMRIQVNPFEVYLLCPILLLLVISLTAYISSGSIKKLNLMEINNAE
;
A
#
# COMPACT_ATOMS: atom_id res chain seq x y z
N MET A 1 -25.91 -34.06 28.43
CA MET A 1 -25.42 -33.21 29.55
C MET A 1 -24.70 -31.95 29.05
N LEU A 2 -23.60 -32.08 28.29
CA LEU A 2 -22.79 -30.95 27.79
C LEU A 2 -23.58 -29.88 27.02
N TYR A 3 -24.52 -30.27 26.15
CA TYR A 3 -25.37 -29.33 25.41
C TYR A 3 -26.28 -28.48 26.33
N ARG A 4 -26.82 -29.07 27.41
CA ARG A 4 -27.66 -28.32 28.38
C ARG A 4 -26.82 -27.32 29.18
N ILE A 5 -25.58 -27.69 29.52
CA ILE A 5 -24.62 -26.80 30.19
C ILE A 5 -24.26 -25.63 29.27
N LEU A 6 -23.90 -25.92 28.01
CA LEU A 6 -23.61 -24.92 26.99
C LEU A 6 -24.77 -23.92 26.80
N LYS A 7 -26.01 -24.41 26.62
CA LYS A 7 -27.19 -23.57 26.43
C LYS A 7 -27.46 -22.65 27.62
N LYS A 8 -27.28 -23.14 28.85
CA LYS A 8 -27.47 -22.34 30.06
C LYS A 8 -26.36 -21.29 30.23
N ASP A 9 -25.10 -21.64 29.99
CA ASP A 9 -23.98 -20.68 30.09
C ASP A 9 -24.09 -19.56 29.04
N LEU A 10 -24.41 -19.92 27.79
CA LEU A 10 -24.66 -18.96 26.72
C LEU A 10 -25.80 -17.99 27.05
N LYS A 11 -26.83 -18.47 27.77
CA LYS A 11 -27.99 -17.66 28.19
C LYS A 11 -27.70 -16.76 29.39
N HIS A 12 -26.83 -17.20 30.31
CA HIS A 12 -26.49 -16.44 31.53
C HIS A 12 -25.54 -15.27 31.22
N LYS A 13 -24.53 -15.47 30.37
CA LYS A 13 -23.49 -14.46 30.03
C LYS A 13 -23.61 -13.93 28.60
N ARG A 14 -24.85 -13.70 28.12
CA ARG A 14 -25.17 -13.31 26.72
C ARG A 14 -24.32 -12.17 26.18
N GLY A 15 -24.20 -11.06 26.91
CA GLY A 15 -23.45 -9.89 26.43
C GLY A 15 -21.96 -10.15 26.20
N ILE A 16 -21.33 -10.92 27.09
CA ILE A 16 -19.91 -11.28 26.99
C ILE A 16 -19.69 -12.21 25.80
N ASN A 17 -20.54 -13.22 25.67
CA ASN A 17 -20.43 -14.21 24.60
C ASN A 17 -20.68 -13.59 23.21
N VAL A 18 -21.63 -12.65 23.10
CA VAL A 18 -21.90 -11.92 21.84
C VAL A 18 -20.70 -11.06 21.43
N ILE A 19 -20.09 -10.33 22.36
CA ILE A 19 -18.92 -9.50 22.05
C ILE A 19 -17.76 -10.37 21.57
N LEU A 20 -17.44 -11.45 22.29
CA LEU A 20 -16.39 -12.39 21.88
C LEU A 20 -16.67 -13.01 20.51
N PHE A 21 -17.91 -13.37 20.25
CA PHE A 21 -18.34 -13.93 18.97
C PHE A 21 -18.12 -12.96 17.81
N LEU A 22 -18.51 -11.69 17.98
CA LEU A 22 -18.29 -10.64 16.97
C LEU A 22 -16.79 -10.40 16.70
N PHE A 23 -15.95 -10.47 17.73
CA PHE A 23 -14.49 -10.38 17.57
C PHE A 23 -13.91 -11.53 16.74
N MET A 24 -14.36 -12.75 16.99
CA MET A 24 -13.92 -13.92 16.22
C MET A 24 -14.37 -13.82 14.76
N ILE A 25 -15.57 -13.31 14.50
CA ILE A 25 -16.06 -13.04 13.13
C ILE A 25 -15.13 -12.01 12.46
N LEU A 26 -14.91 -10.85 13.07
CA LEU A 26 -14.08 -9.79 12.49
C LEU A 26 -12.65 -10.26 12.20
N ALA A 27 -12.02 -10.97 13.15
CA ALA A 27 -10.67 -11.52 12.93
C ALA A 27 -10.63 -12.49 11.74
N THR A 28 -11.65 -13.35 11.61
CA THR A 28 -11.77 -14.29 10.48
C THR A 28 -11.97 -13.54 9.17
N VAL A 29 -12.88 -12.57 9.13
CA VAL A 29 -13.19 -11.78 7.92
C VAL A 29 -11.94 -11.13 7.35
N PHE A 30 -11.19 -10.37 8.17
CA PHE A 30 -10.04 -9.61 7.70
C PHE A 30 -8.86 -10.49 7.30
N VAL A 31 -8.59 -11.56 8.03
CA VAL A 31 -7.47 -12.46 7.70
C VAL A 31 -7.78 -13.23 6.43
N ALA A 32 -8.99 -13.80 6.33
CA ALA A 32 -9.41 -14.51 5.13
C ALA A 32 -9.45 -13.59 3.92
N SER A 33 -10.07 -12.40 4.02
CA SER A 33 -10.15 -11.46 2.90
C SER A 33 -8.80 -10.90 2.47
N SER A 34 -7.89 -10.60 3.41
CA SER A 34 -6.58 -10.02 3.07
C SER A 34 -5.63 -11.05 2.47
N VAL A 35 -5.58 -12.28 3.01
CA VAL A 35 -4.78 -13.37 2.44
C VAL A 35 -5.34 -13.76 1.07
N ASN A 36 -6.67 -13.83 0.95
CA ASN A 36 -7.33 -14.03 -0.34
C ASN A 36 -6.91 -12.94 -1.32
N ASN A 37 -7.02 -11.66 -0.96
CA ASN A 37 -6.65 -10.56 -1.84
C ASN A 37 -5.19 -10.61 -2.29
N ILE A 38 -4.22 -10.89 -1.39
CA ILE A 38 -2.81 -11.05 -1.79
C ILE A 38 -2.63 -12.22 -2.76
N LEU A 39 -3.16 -13.39 -2.42
CA LEU A 39 -3.01 -14.57 -3.27
C LEU A 39 -3.72 -14.39 -4.61
N VAL A 40 -4.87 -13.74 -4.61
CA VAL A 40 -5.62 -13.45 -5.82
C VAL A 40 -4.89 -12.43 -6.68
N ILE A 41 -4.37 -11.33 -6.14
CA ILE A 41 -3.61 -10.36 -6.93
C ILE A 41 -2.30 -10.99 -7.43
N SER A 42 -1.57 -11.72 -6.57
CA SER A 42 -0.29 -12.30 -6.93
C SER A 42 -0.44 -13.45 -7.94
N ASN A 43 -1.43 -14.33 -7.76
CA ASN A 43 -1.75 -15.38 -8.72
C ASN A 43 -2.39 -14.82 -9.98
N ALA A 44 -3.31 -13.86 -9.89
CA ALA A 44 -3.89 -13.21 -11.08
C ALA A 44 -2.81 -12.48 -11.86
N MET A 45 -1.84 -11.84 -11.21
CA MET A 45 -0.70 -11.25 -11.90
C MET A 45 0.11 -12.32 -12.64
N ASN A 46 0.52 -13.41 -11.97
CA ASN A 46 1.27 -14.50 -12.62
C ASN A 46 0.46 -15.14 -13.76
N TYR A 47 -0.81 -15.45 -13.51
CA TYR A 47 -1.74 -16.00 -14.49
C TYR A 47 -1.93 -15.06 -15.68
N CYS A 48 -2.14 -13.77 -15.44
CA CYS A 48 -2.32 -12.76 -16.47
C CYS A 48 -1.05 -12.63 -17.33
N MET A 49 0.13 -12.64 -16.70
CA MET A 49 1.42 -12.62 -17.40
C MET A 49 1.63 -13.88 -18.24
N ASP A 50 1.30 -15.07 -17.71
CA ASP A 50 1.50 -16.34 -18.41
C ASP A 50 0.46 -16.57 -19.51
N LYS A 51 -0.82 -16.28 -19.24
CA LYS A 51 -1.91 -16.30 -20.23
C LYS A 51 -1.68 -15.28 -21.33
N GLY A 52 -1.20 -14.10 -20.95
CA GLY A 52 -0.72 -13.06 -21.85
C GLY A 52 0.53 -13.45 -22.64
N LYS A 53 1.21 -14.54 -22.27
CA LYS A 53 2.53 -14.88 -22.83
C LYS A 53 3.45 -13.65 -22.84
N VAL A 54 3.47 -12.94 -21.71
CA VAL A 54 4.36 -11.80 -21.50
C VAL A 54 5.78 -12.33 -21.55
N ALA A 55 6.55 -11.80 -22.49
CA ALA A 55 7.91 -12.25 -22.71
C ALA A 55 8.81 -11.92 -21.52
N GLU A 56 9.87 -12.70 -21.38
CA GLU A 56 10.85 -12.50 -20.31
C GLU A 56 11.63 -11.20 -20.47
N GLU A 57 11.92 -10.82 -21.72
CA GLU A 57 12.51 -9.53 -22.08
C GLU A 57 11.66 -8.86 -23.17
N PHE A 58 11.31 -7.61 -22.96
CA PHE A 58 10.68 -6.73 -23.93
C PHE A 58 11.67 -5.64 -24.35
N VAL A 59 11.93 -5.50 -25.64
CA VAL A 59 12.83 -4.48 -26.18
C VAL A 59 12.10 -3.67 -27.24
N SER A 60 12.09 -2.35 -27.12
CA SER A 60 11.62 -1.44 -28.16
C SER A 60 12.81 -0.73 -28.80
N THR A 61 12.86 -0.67 -30.13
CA THR A 61 13.93 -0.04 -30.90
C THR A 61 13.39 0.62 -32.16
N TYR A 62 14.10 1.65 -32.64
CA TYR A 62 13.99 2.07 -34.04
C TYR A 62 14.96 1.22 -34.87
N GLU A 63 14.58 0.84 -36.09
CA GLU A 63 15.51 0.19 -37.02
C GLU A 63 16.00 1.25 -38.02
N LYS A 64 17.27 1.61 -37.92
CA LYS A 64 17.90 2.55 -38.85
C LYS A 64 18.73 1.78 -39.90
N PRO A 65 18.72 2.20 -41.17
CA PRO A 65 19.58 1.61 -42.19
C PRO A 65 21.06 1.72 -41.81
N GLY A 66 21.78 0.58 -41.78
CA GLY A 66 23.23 0.53 -41.48
C GLY A 66 23.60 0.25 -40.02
N GLU A 67 22.63 0.22 -39.09
CA GLU A 67 22.86 -0.17 -37.70
C GLU A 67 22.67 -1.68 -37.46
N LYS A 68 23.20 -2.18 -36.34
CA LYS A 68 23.02 -3.59 -35.95
C LYS A 68 21.54 -3.90 -35.74
N ASN A 69 20.99 -4.81 -36.54
CA ASN A 69 19.60 -5.22 -36.41
C ASN A 69 19.42 -6.27 -35.29
N LEU A 70 18.67 -5.92 -34.25
CA LEU A 70 18.37 -6.84 -33.14
C LEU A 70 17.67 -8.12 -33.63
N GLY A 71 16.74 -7.99 -34.58
CA GLY A 71 16.01 -9.12 -35.15
C GLY A 71 16.90 -10.14 -35.85
N GLU A 72 17.93 -9.71 -36.58
CA GLU A 72 18.91 -10.61 -37.20
C GLU A 72 19.77 -11.34 -36.16
N TRP A 73 20.21 -10.62 -35.14
CA TRP A 73 20.98 -11.21 -34.05
C TRP A 73 20.16 -12.25 -33.27
N LEU A 74 18.89 -11.95 -32.98
CA LEU A 74 17.98 -12.89 -32.30
C LEU A 74 17.77 -14.18 -33.10
N LYS A 75 17.67 -14.13 -34.44
CA LYS A 75 17.55 -15.33 -35.29
C LYS A 75 18.76 -16.26 -35.19
N GLY A 76 19.96 -15.69 -35.06
CA GLY A 76 21.21 -16.45 -35.02
C GLY A 76 21.64 -16.90 -33.63
N ASN A 77 20.99 -16.40 -32.57
CA ASN A 77 21.46 -16.60 -31.21
C ASN A 77 20.89 -17.87 -30.56
N LYS A 78 21.77 -18.77 -30.13
CA LYS A 78 21.42 -20.04 -29.48
C LYS A 78 20.77 -19.89 -28.10
N LEU A 79 20.87 -18.71 -27.48
CA LEU A 79 20.26 -18.42 -26.18
C LEU A 79 18.78 -18.07 -26.27
N VAL A 80 18.26 -17.80 -27.48
CA VAL A 80 16.86 -17.43 -27.71
C VAL A 80 16.06 -18.70 -27.99
N LYS A 81 15.01 -18.94 -27.20
CA LYS A 81 14.09 -20.05 -27.41
C LYS A 81 13.06 -19.70 -28.48
N ASP A 82 12.46 -18.53 -28.33
CA ASP A 82 11.53 -17.93 -29.28
C ASP A 82 11.52 -16.42 -29.12
N TYR A 83 11.18 -15.71 -30.20
CA TYR A 83 10.95 -14.28 -30.14
C TYR A 83 9.86 -13.87 -31.14
N SER A 84 9.17 -12.77 -30.86
CA SER A 84 8.22 -12.15 -31.80
C SER A 84 8.53 -10.67 -31.98
N LYS A 85 8.33 -10.19 -33.21
CA LYS A 85 8.48 -8.78 -33.60
C LYS A 85 7.10 -8.21 -33.90
N ASN A 86 6.81 -7.05 -33.34
CA ASN A 86 5.58 -6.31 -33.58
C ASN A 86 5.89 -4.84 -33.85
N GLU A 87 5.02 -4.17 -34.59
CA GLU A 87 5.19 -2.77 -34.99
C GLU A 87 4.25 -1.90 -34.18
N ALA A 88 4.74 -0.73 -33.77
CA ALA A 88 3.95 0.23 -33.04
C ALA A 88 4.17 1.64 -33.54
N VAL A 89 3.23 2.50 -33.17
CA VAL A 89 3.33 3.94 -33.32
C VAL A 89 3.10 4.55 -31.94
N ILE A 90 4.01 5.43 -31.55
CA ILE A 90 3.88 6.22 -30.34
C ILE A 90 3.19 7.55 -30.71
N LEU A 91 2.08 7.85 -30.04
CA LEU A 91 1.29 9.04 -30.27
C LEU A 91 1.22 9.94 -29.04
N SER A 92 1.11 11.23 -29.34
CA SER A 92 0.93 12.34 -28.43
C SER A 92 -0.56 12.69 -28.27
N ILE A 93 -0.89 13.55 -27.31
CA ILE A 93 -2.26 14.09 -27.18
C ILE A 93 -2.70 14.87 -28.41
N ASP A 94 -1.77 15.54 -29.09
CA ASP A 94 -2.04 16.36 -30.28
C ASP A 94 -2.50 15.53 -31.48
N ASN A 95 -2.25 14.22 -31.44
CA ASN A 95 -2.79 13.29 -32.43
C ASN A 95 -4.29 13.04 -32.25
N ILE A 96 -4.94 13.46 -31.16
CA ILE A 96 -6.38 13.28 -30.94
C ILE A 96 -7.13 14.54 -31.36
N GLU A 97 -7.88 14.45 -32.46
CA GLU A 97 -8.66 15.58 -32.98
C GLU A 97 -10.03 15.73 -32.29
N SER A 98 -10.69 14.62 -31.97
CA SER A 98 -12.00 14.62 -31.29
C SER A 98 -12.29 13.28 -30.61
N TYR A 99 -13.13 13.29 -29.59
CA TYR A 99 -13.53 12.09 -28.85
C TYR A 99 -14.93 12.26 -28.24
N GLY A 100 -15.75 11.20 -28.28
CA GLY A 100 -17.10 11.22 -27.69
C GLY A 100 -17.98 12.37 -28.21
N GLY A 101 -17.76 12.81 -29.46
CA GLY A 101 -18.46 13.95 -30.07
C GLY A 101 -18.00 15.34 -29.61
N LYS A 102 -16.85 15.45 -28.93
CA LYS A 102 -16.23 16.72 -28.48
C LYS A 102 -14.86 16.94 -29.13
N ASP A 103 -14.43 18.19 -29.27
CA ASP A 103 -13.09 18.52 -29.76
C ASP A 103 -11.98 18.03 -28.81
N GLY A 104 -10.89 17.54 -29.39
CA GLY A 104 -9.80 16.79 -28.76
C GLY A 104 -8.94 17.56 -27.74
N SER A 105 -9.06 18.89 -27.69
CA SER A 105 -8.25 19.76 -26.82
C SER A 105 -8.40 19.51 -25.31
N LYS A 106 -9.39 18.73 -24.87
CA LYS A 106 -9.61 18.38 -23.45
C LYS A 106 -9.30 16.92 -23.10
N TYR A 107 -8.72 16.16 -24.03
CA TYR A 107 -8.44 14.75 -23.79
C TYR A 107 -7.42 14.58 -22.67
N ASN A 108 -7.77 13.90 -21.58
CA ASN A 108 -6.85 13.70 -20.49
C ASN A 108 -6.00 12.44 -20.72
N LEU A 109 -4.77 12.68 -21.19
CA LEU A 109 -3.73 11.68 -21.32
C LEU A 109 -2.65 11.77 -20.23
N ASN A 110 -2.56 10.80 -19.32
CA ASN A 110 -1.48 10.79 -18.31
C ASN A 110 -0.17 10.21 -18.84
N ASN A 111 -0.25 9.33 -19.83
CA ASN A 111 0.83 8.48 -20.35
C ASN A 111 0.84 8.52 -21.87
N THR A 112 1.98 8.37 -22.53
CA THR A 112 2.02 8.37 -24.00
C THR A 112 1.20 7.20 -24.57
N ILE A 113 0.55 7.40 -25.72
CA ILE A 113 -0.26 6.37 -26.36
C ILE A 113 0.64 5.50 -27.23
N MET A 114 0.54 4.18 -27.09
CA MET A 114 1.14 3.24 -28.02
C MET A 114 0.04 2.55 -28.82
N ILE A 115 -0.06 2.83 -30.11
CA ILE A 115 -0.95 2.12 -31.01
C ILE A 115 -0.20 0.95 -31.63
N GLN A 116 -0.80 -0.24 -31.56
CA GLN A 116 -0.26 -1.45 -32.16
C GLN A 116 -1.34 -2.17 -32.95
N ASN A 117 -0.91 -2.96 -33.93
CA ASN A 117 -1.77 -3.98 -34.48
C ASN A 117 -1.99 -5.11 -33.45
N GLN A 118 -3.00 -5.93 -33.71
CA GLN A 118 -3.36 -7.03 -32.82
C GLN A 118 -2.29 -8.14 -32.79
N TRP A 119 -2.01 -8.66 -31.60
CA TRP A 119 -0.99 -9.69 -31.40
C TRP A 119 -1.56 -11.08 -31.56
N HIS A 120 -0.77 -11.97 -32.17
CA HIS A 120 -1.18 -13.33 -32.49
C HIS A 120 -0.49 -14.38 -31.60
N ASP A 121 0.74 -14.12 -31.16
CA ASP A 121 1.57 -15.16 -30.53
C ASP A 121 2.04 -14.86 -29.08
N ASN A 122 2.43 -13.62 -28.76
CA ASN A 122 2.94 -13.17 -27.45
C ASN A 122 2.24 -11.88 -26.98
N MET A 123 2.51 -11.39 -25.76
CA MET A 123 1.89 -10.19 -25.12
C MET A 123 0.40 -9.98 -25.46
N LEU A 124 -0.34 -11.08 -25.41
CA LEU A 124 -1.74 -11.18 -25.78
C LEU A 124 -2.60 -10.29 -24.89
N ILE A 125 -3.62 -9.70 -25.49
CA ILE A 125 -4.53 -8.74 -24.86
C ILE A 125 -5.92 -9.33 -24.87
N PHE A 126 -6.63 -9.16 -23.75
CA PHE A 126 -7.95 -9.74 -23.58
C PHE A 126 -8.97 -8.69 -23.22
N ASP A 127 -10.24 -9.02 -23.42
CA ASP A 127 -11.35 -8.23 -22.91
C ASP A 127 -11.57 -8.51 -21.42
N LYS A 128 -12.56 -7.84 -20.82
CA LYS A 128 -12.95 -8.06 -19.42
C LYS A 128 -13.44 -9.48 -19.12
N ASP A 129 -13.92 -10.20 -20.13
CA ASP A 129 -14.39 -11.59 -20.00
C ASP A 129 -13.24 -12.59 -20.18
N GLY A 130 -12.00 -12.10 -20.35
CA GLY A 130 -10.81 -12.93 -20.52
C GLY A 130 -10.72 -13.61 -21.88
N LYS A 131 -11.44 -13.12 -22.90
CA LYS A 131 -11.34 -13.56 -24.29
C LYS A 131 -10.33 -12.71 -25.04
N LEU A 132 -9.59 -13.34 -25.96
CA LEU A 132 -8.61 -12.63 -26.78
C LEU A 132 -9.31 -11.54 -27.61
N VAL A 133 -8.78 -10.32 -27.55
CA VAL A 133 -9.31 -9.19 -28.32
C VAL A 133 -9.01 -9.39 -29.80
N LYS A 134 -10.02 -9.22 -30.65
CA LYS A 134 -9.87 -9.19 -32.10
C LYS A 134 -10.56 -7.95 -32.65
N MET A 135 -9.81 -7.09 -33.32
CA MET A 135 -10.31 -5.82 -33.83
C MET A 135 -10.65 -5.92 -35.30
N LYS A 136 -11.82 -5.38 -35.67
CA LYS A 136 -12.20 -5.18 -37.07
C LYS A 136 -11.74 -3.79 -37.54
N ASP A 137 -11.73 -3.60 -38.85
CA ASP A 137 -11.43 -2.32 -39.46
C ASP A 137 -12.33 -1.21 -38.90
N GLY A 138 -11.73 -0.09 -38.51
CA GLY A 138 -12.38 1.06 -37.89
C GLY A 138 -12.72 0.89 -36.41
N GLU A 139 -12.30 -0.20 -35.77
CA GLU A 139 -12.48 -0.44 -34.34
C GLU A 139 -11.19 -0.19 -33.54
N ILE A 140 -11.32 0.27 -32.30
CA ILE A 140 -10.20 0.45 -31.37
C ILE A 140 -10.51 -0.16 -30.01
N GLY A 141 -9.53 -0.89 -29.47
CA GLY A 141 -9.50 -1.38 -28.10
C GLY A 141 -8.71 -0.42 -27.22
N MET A 142 -9.30 0.02 -26.09
CA MET A 142 -8.69 0.97 -25.17
C MET A 142 -8.74 0.46 -23.73
N GLN A 143 -7.75 0.83 -22.92
CA GLN A 143 -7.71 0.45 -21.50
C GLN A 143 -8.88 1.09 -20.74
N GLN A 144 -9.50 0.34 -19.81
CA GLN A 144 -10.65 0.82 -19.03
C GLN A 144 -10.38 2.15 -18.32
N LYS A 145 -9.22 2.25 -17.66
CA LYS A 145 -8.77 3.45 -16.96
C LYS A 145 -8.81 4.70 -17.85
N GLN A 146 -8.43 4.54 -19.12
CA GLN A 146 -8.37 5.65 -20.06
C GLN A 146 -9.75 6.05 -20.58
N LEU A 147 -10.70 5.11 -20.63
CA LEU A 147 -12.11 5.41 -20.86
C LEU A 147 -12.67 6.23 -19.70
N ASP A 148 -12.45 5.77 -18.46
CA ASP A 148 -12.98 6.43 -17.26
C ASP A 148 -12.38 7.83 -17.05
N LEU A 149 -11.08 8.00 -17.26
CA LEU A 149 -10.38 9.29 -17.18
C LEU A 149 -10.96 10.34 -18.14
N ASN A 150 -11.51 9.90 -19.27
CA ASN A 150 -12.05 10.77 -20.31
C ASN A 150 -13.59 10.77 -20.38
N GLY A 151 -14.24 10.02 -19.49
CA GLY A 151 -15.70 9.83 -19.50
C GLY A 151 -16.23 9.17 -20.78
N LEU A 152 -15.40 8.37 -21.45
CA LEU A 152 -15.73 7.61 -22.65
C LEU A 152 -16.37 6.26 -22.30
N LYS A 153 -17.21 5.76 -23.20
CA LYS A 153 -17.87 4.47 -23.08
C LYS A 153 -17.67 3.64 -24.35
N ILE A 154 -17.87 2.33 -24.23
CA ILE A 154 -17.96 1.44 -25.38
C ILE A 154 -19.10 1.93 -26.28
N GLY A 155 -18.81 2.09 -27.56
CA GLY A 155 -19.70 2.66 -28.57
C GLY A 155 -19.34 4.09 -28.99
N ASP A 156 -18.61 4.83 -28.16
CA ASP A 156 -18.13 6.17 -28.49
C ASP A 156 -17.04 6.10 -29.58
N THR A 157 -16.72 7.25 -30.18
CA THR A 157 -15.70 7.37 -31.22
C THR A 157 -14.53 8.24 -30.77
N ILE A 158 -13.36 7.97 -31.34
CA ILE A 158 -12.14 8.75 -31.19
C ILE A 158 -11.53 8.99 -32.58
N LYS A 159 -11.25 10.25 -32.89
CA LYS A 159 -10.64 10.67 -34.15
C LYS A 159 -9.17 10.99 -33.92
N MET A 160 -8.31 10.34 -34.68
CA MET A 160 -6.86 10.44 -34.55
C MET A 160 -6.19 10.83 -35.88
N LYS A 161 -5.10 11.57 -35.78
CA LYS A 161 -4.26 12.03 -36.89
C LYS A 161 -2.91 11.29 -36.91
N PHE A 162 -2.58 10.73 -38.07
CA PHE A 162 -1.36 9.97 -38.37
C PHE A 162 -0.70 10.57 -39.61
N GLY A 163 0.28 11.45 -39.43
CA GLY A 163 0.82 12.24 -40.53
C GLY A 163 -0.29 13.01 -41.25
N ASN A 164 -0.57 12.63 -42.51
CA ASN A 164 -1.62 13.22 -43.34
C ASN A 164 -2.98 12.49 -43.27
N LEU A 165 -3.05 11.36 -42.57
CA LEU A 165 -4.27 10.55 -42.45
C LEU A 165 -5.04 10.91 -41.18
N ASN A 166 -6.31 11.28 -41.34
CA ASN A 166 -7.24 11.42 -40.23
C ASN A 166 -8.21 10.24 -40.23
N LYS A 167 -8.20 9.44 -39.16
CA LYS A 167 -9.02 8.22 -39.04
C LYS A 167 -9.88 8.29 -37.79
N THR A 168 -11.15 7.94 -37.93
CA THR A 168 -12.10 7.85 -36.82
C THR A 168 -12.30 6.39 -36.45
N PHE A 169 -12.00 6.05 -35.20
CA PHE A 169 -12.22 4.72 -34.65
C PHE A 169 -13.44 4.70 -33.74
N LYS A 170 -14.14 3.56 -33.74
CA LYS A 170 -15.19 3.26 -32.77
C LYS A 170 -14.62 2.40 -31.65
N ILE A 171 -14.86 2.79 -30.41
CA ILE A 171 -14.44 2.06 -29.22
C ILE A 171 -15.36 0.84 -29.07
N THR A 172 -14.86 -0.37 -29.31
CA THR A 172 -15.69 -1.59 -29.25
C THR A 172 -15.36 -2.49 -28.07
N THR A 173 -14.18 -2.35 -27.49
CA THR A 173 -13.73 -3.19 -26.38
C THR A 173 -12.88 -2.42 -25.39
N SER A 174 -13.12 -2.71 -24.11
CA SER A 174 -12.23 -2.33 -23.01
C SER A 174 -11.19 -3.43 -22.83
N ILE A 175 -9.92 -3.09 -23.00
CA ILE A 175 -8.82 -4.06 -22.98
C ILE A 175 -8.24 -4.21 -21.57
N MET A 176 -7.84 -5.43 -21.28
CA MET A 176 -7.04 -5.83 -20.12
C MET A 176 -5.65 -6.21 -20.64
N ASP A 177 -4.64 -5.47 -20.21
CA ASP A 177 -3.28 -5.59 -20.70
C ASP A 177 -2.37 -6.12 -19.58
N PRO A 178 -1.85 -7.35 -19.69
CA PRO A 178 -0.96 -7.92 -18.67
C PRO A 178 0.34 -7.12 -18.48
N ALA A 179 0.88 -6.51 -19.52
CA ALA A 179 2.19 -5.85 -19.49
C ALA A 179 2.06 -4.34 -19.24
N PHE A 180 1.13 -3.67 -19.92
CA PHE A 180 0.98 -2.21 -19.88
C PHE A 180 -0.29 -1.73 -19.16
N GLY A 181 -0.99 -2.61 -18.43
CA GLY A 181 -2.22 -2.27 -17.71
C GLY A 181 -2.02 -1.73 -16.29
N GLY A 182 -0.80 -1.82 -15.74
CA GLY A 182 -0.50 -1.38 -14.39
C GLY A 182 -0.49 0.15 -14.20
N ASP A 183 -0.80 0.60 -12.99
CA ASP A 183 -0.93 2.03 -12.65
C ASP A 183 0.38 2.82 -12.81
N TYR A 184 1.52 2.13 -12.75
CA TYR A 184 2.86 2.71 -12.76
C TYR A 184 3.54 2.67 -14.14
N VAL A 185 2.88 2.16 -15.18
CA VAL A 185 3.44 2.12 -16.53
C VAL A 185 3.25 3.48 -17.20
N GLY A 186 4.31 4.06 -17.75
CA GLY A 186 4.29 5.39 -18.41
C GLY A 186 3.68 5.43 -19.81
N MET A 187 3.10 4.32 -20.27
CA MET A 187 2.52 4.16 -21.61
C MET A 187 1.15 3.49 -21.53
N SER A 188 0.21 3.93 -22.36
CA SER A 188 -1.12 3.33 -22.52
C SER A 188 -1.22 2.70 -23.91
N ARG A 189 -1.38 1.37 -23.95
CA ARG A 189 -1.46 0.63 -25.21
C ARG A 189 -2.90 0.59 -25.74
N TYR A 190 -3.08 0.90 -27.03
CA TYR A 190 -4.33 0.73 -27.78
C TYR A 190 -4.12 -0.22 -28.94
N ILE A 191 -5.17 -0.95 -29.31
CA ILE A 191 -5.11 -1.98 -30.35
C ILE A 191 -6.11 -1.70 -31.46
N ILE A 192 -5.67 -1.87 -32.70
CA ILE A 192 -6.45 -1.72 -33.93
C ILE A 192 -6.26 -2.94 -34.84
N SER A 193 -7.00 -3.01 -35.94
CA SER A 193 -6.84 -4.10 -36.93
C SER A 193 -5.50 -4.00 -37.67
N ASP A 194 -4.99 -5.14 -38.16
CA ASP A 194 -3.74 -5.18 -38.93
C ASP A 194 -3.78 -4.28 -40.17
N LYS A 195 -4.94 -4.26 -40.85
CA LYS A 195 -5.14 -3.41 -42.02
C LYS A 195 -5.16 -1.93 -41.66
N ASP A 196 -5.80 -1.55 -40.55
CA ASP A 196 -5.80 -0.16 -40.10
C ASP A 196 -4.38 0.31 -39.73
N PHE A 197 -3.56 -0.58 -39.18
CA PHE A 197 -2.16 -0.30 -38.86
C PHE A 197 -1.30 -0.16 -40.12
N GLU A 198 -1.49 -1.01 -41.13
CA GLU A 198 -0.83 -0.88 -42.44
C GLU A 198 -1.20 0.44 -43.15
N ASP A 199 -2.47 0.88 -43.06
CA ASP A 199 -2.88 2.20 -43.57
C ASP A 199 -2.08 3.33 -42.89
N ILE A 200 -1.88 3.25 -41.57
CA ILE A 200 -1.09 4.22 -40.79
C ILE A 200 0.38 4.18 -41.19
N LYS A 201 0.96 3.00 -41.36
CA LYS A 201 2.35 2.82 -41.78
C LYS A 201 2.64 3.48 -43.14
N ASN A 202 1.71 3.36 -44.09
CA ASN A 202 1.82 3.98 -45.41
C ASN A 202 1.78 5.51 -45.42
N THR A 203 1.47 6.16 -44.29
CA THR A 203 1.49 7.63 -44.16
C THR A 203 2.91 8.20 -43.94
N GLY A 204 3.90 7.33 -43.76
CA GLY A 204 5.26 7.72 -43.39
C GLY A 204 5.43 8.03 -41.90
N THR A 205 4.48 7.59 -41.05
CA THR A 205 4.58 7.72 -39.58
C THR A 205 5.70 6.83 -39.02
N ALA A 206 6.41 7.31 -37.99
CA ALA A 206 7.53 6.63 -37.36
C ALA A 206 7.08 5.29 -36.76
N ILE A 207 7.74 4.20 -37.14
CA ILE A 207 7.44 2.87 -36.61
C ILE A 207 8.52 2.48 -35.60
N ASN A 208 8.11 2.17 -34.38
CA ASN A 208 8.96 1.50 -33.41
C ASN A 208 8.73 -0.01 -33.45
N TYR A 209 9.81 -0.78 -33.38
CA TYR A 209 9.79 -2.23 -33.42
C TYR A 209 9.91 -2.79 -32.00
N ASN A 210 8.91 -3.56 -31.61
CA ASN A 210 8.84 -4.20 -30.30
C ASN A 210 9.16 -5.68 -30.41
N TYR A 211 10.24 -6.06 -29.76
CA TYR A 211 10.74 -7.41 -29.67
C TYR A 211 10.35 -8.02 -28.32
N ASN A 212 9.83 -9.23 -28.38
CA ASN A 212 9.41 -10.00 -27.22
C ASN A 212 10.23 -11.26 -27.25
N ILE A 213 11.09 -11.42 -26.25
CA ILE A 213 12.17 -12.38 -26.31
C ILE A 213 12.04 -13.31 -25.12
N ASN A 214 11.99 -14.60 -25.41
CA ASN A 214 12.01 -15.66 -24.41
C ASN A 214 13.35 -16.40 -24.52
N PRO A 215 14.32 -16.11 -23.64
CA PRO A 215 15.58 -16.82 -23.63
C PRO A 215 15.49 -18.15 -22.88
N TYR A 216 16.39 -19.08 -23.17
CA TYR A 216 16.59 -20.30 -22.36
C TYR A 216 17.16 -19.98 -20.97
N ASP A 217 18.07 -19.01 -20.90
CA ASP A 217 18.67 -18.51 -19.68
C ASP A 217 18.64 -16.98 -19.70
N LYS A 218 17.85 -16.38 -18.79
CA LYS A 218 17.66 -14.93 -18.71
C LYS A 218 18.94 -14.18 -18.42
N ALA A 219 19.78 -14.71 -17.52
CA ALA A 219 21.00 -14.05 -17.09
C ALA A 219 22.05 -14.09 -18.21
N ALA A 220 22.23 -15.27 -18.83
CA ALA A 220 23.15 -15.41 -19.96
C ALA A 220 22.69 -14.59 -21.18
N PHE A 221 21.38 -14.55 -21.46
CA PHE A 221 20.83 -13.74 -22.53
C PHE A 221 21.02 -12.24 -22.29
N SER A 222 20.67 -11.76 -21.10
CA SER A 222 20.87 -10.34 -20.74
C SER A 222 22.35 -9.97 -20.90
N LYS A 223 23.26 -10.83 -20.43
CA LYS A 223 24.71 -10.66 -20.59
C LYS A 223 25.13 -10.57 -22.08
N ALA A 224 24.62 -11.46 -22.92
CA ALA A 224 24.90 -11.48 -24.35
C ALA A 224 24.29 -10.27 -25.10
N MET A 225 23.08 -9.84 -24.74
CA MET A 225 22.42 -8.69 -25.35
C MET A 225 23.12 -7.39 -24.96
N ASN A 226 23.50 -7.26 -23.68
CA ASN A 226 24.26 -6.12 -23.17
C ASN A 226 25.64 -6.02 -23.81
N LYS A 227 26.25 -7.16 -24.17
CA LYS A 227 27.52 -7.19 -24.91
C LYS A 227 27.42 -6.49 -26.25
N GLU A 228 26.36 -6.72 -27.00
CA GLU A 228 26.17 -6.20 -28.36
C GLU A 228 25.90 -4.70 -28.42
N ALA A 229 25.38 -4.12 -27.32
CA ALA A 229 25.07 -2.70 -27.15
C ALA A 229 24.16 -2.15 -28.27
N PHE A 230 23.03 -2.81 -28.49
CA PHE A 230 21.99 -2.30 -29.39
C PHE A 230 21.47 -0.94 -28.91
N ASP A 231 21.21 -0.01 -29.84
CA ASP A 231 20.51 1.23 -29.54
C ASP A 231 19.02 0.91 -29.29
N MET A 232 18.55 1.10 -28.05
CA MET A 232 17.21 0.68 -27.63
C MET A 232 16.47 1.86 -27.02
N ILE A 233 15.19 2.02 -27.35
CA ILE A 233 14.30 3.01 -26.72
C ILE A 233 14.06 2.59 -25.27
N VAL A 234 13.68 1.31 -25.08
CA VAL A 234 13.43 0.74 -23.74
C VAL A 234 13.69 -0.77 -23.75
N SER A 235 14.26 -1.27 -22.65
CA SER A 235 14.39 -2.69 -22.34
C SER A 235 13.70 -2.95 -21.00
N VAL A 236 12.76 -3.88 -20.95
CA VAL A 236 11.95 -4.17 -19.77
C VAL A 236 11.92 -5.68 -19.54
N GLN A 237 12.34 -6.09 -18.35
CA GLN A 237 12.20 -7.47 -17.90
C GLN A 237 10.81 -7.74 -17.35
N LYS A 238 10.35 -8.99 -17.45
CA LYS A 238 9.04 -9.44 -16.91
C LYS A 238 8.80 -9.01 -15.45
N ASP A 239 9.84 -9.06 -14.62
CA ASP A 239 9.78 -8.64 -13.21
C ASP A 239 9.42 -7.15 -13.05
N MET A 240 9.83 -6.30 -13.99
CA MET A 240 9.51 -4.87 -13.99
C MET A 240 8.06 -4.60 -14.44
N PHE A 241 7.46 -5.45 -15.28
CA PHE A 241 6.02 -5.41 -15.53
C PHE A 241 5.21 -5.84 -14.29
N GLN A 242 5.69 -6.82 -13.53
CA GLN A 242 5.07 -7.20 -12.24
C GLN A 242 5.15 -6.05 -11.22
N PHE A 243 6.25 -5.30 -11.22
CA PHE A 243 6.41 -4.12 -10.38
C PHE A 243 5.35 -3.04 -10.63
N ALA A 244 4.76 -2.97 -11.82
CA ALA A 244 3.72 -2.00 -12.12
C ALA A 244 2.47 -2.13 -11.22
N TYR A 245 2.31 -3.28 -10.54
CA TYR A 245 1.23 -3.58 -9.61
C TYR A 245 1.66 -3.51 -8.13
N VAL A 246 2.89 -3.07 -7.83
CA VAL A 246 3.42 -3.01 -6.45
C VAL A 246 2.56 -2.16 -5.52
N MET A 247 1.95 -1.09 -6.04
CA MET A 247 1.10 -0.19 -5.26
C MET A 247 -0.14 -0.90 -4.71
N SER A 248 -0.72 -1.82 -5.48
CA SER A 248 -1.82 -2.66 -5.01
C SER A 248 -1.39 -3.62 -3.91
N LEU A 249 -0.13 -4.12 -3.97
CA LEU A 249 0.45 -4.93 -2.90
C LEU A 249 0.67 -4.15 -1.60
N ILE A 250 0.97 -2.84 -1.67
CA ILE A 250 1.07 -1.97 -0.47
C ILE A 250 -0.26 -1.95 0.28
N THR A 251 -1.36 -1.71 -0.44
CA THR A 251 -2.71 -1.67 0.13
C THR A 251 -3.09 -3.00 0.79
N ALA A 252 -2.80 -4.12 0.13
CA ALA A 252 -3.08 -5.45 0.67
C ALA A 252 -2.20 -5.79 1.90
N GLY A 253 -0.91 -5.40 1.87
CA GLY A 253 0.03 -5.56 2.97
C GLY A 253 -0.43 -4.85 4.25
N VAL A 254 -0.88 -3.59 4.13
CA VAL A 254 -1.45 -2.82 5.25
C VAL A 254 -2.63 -3.55 5.91
N LEU A 255 -3.51 -4.17 5.12
CA LEU A 255 -4.68 -4.89 5.61
C LEU A 255 -4.37 -6.23 6.28
N ILE A 256 -3.33 -6.94 5.83
CA ILE A 256 -2.84 -8.13 6.55
C ILE A 256 -2.39 -7.74 7.97
N VAL A 257 -1.63 -6.64 8.10
CA VAL A 257 -1.17 -6.18 9.41
C VAL A 257 -2.36 -5.85 10.32
N VAL A 258 -3.41 -5.23 9.78
CA VAL A 258 -4.67 -4.98 10.49
C VAL A 258 -5.30 -6.30 10.96
N GLY A 259 -5.41 -7.30 10.07
CA GLY A 259 -5.96 -8.62 10.39
C GLY A 259 -5.21 -9.35 11.50
N VAL A 260 -3.87 -9.36 11.44
CA VAL A 260 -3.01 -9.94 12.49
C VAL A 260 -3.23 -9.23 13.82
N CYS A 261 -3.30 -7.90 13.83
CA CYS A 261 -3.58 -7.14 15.05
C CYS A 261 -4.95 -7.46 15.65
N LEU A 262 -5.98 -7.67 14.82
CA LEU A 262 -7.32 -8.07 15.28
C LEU A 262 -7.32 -9.48 15.90
N ILE A 263 -6.53 -10.42 15.37
CA ILE A 263 -6.33 -11.73 16.01
C ILE A 263 -5.71 -11.54 17.41
N ILE A 264 -4.67 -10.72 17.53
CA ILE A 264 -3.99 -10.46 18.81
C ILE A 264 -4.98 -9.80 19.80
N ILE A 265 -5.78 -8.84 19.35
CA ILE A 265 -6.83 -8.21 20.18
C ILE A 265 -7.85 -9.26 20.65
N SER A 266 -8.36 -10.09 19.74
CA SER A 266 -9.31 -11.16 20.05
C SER A 266 -8.73 -12.13 21.09
N PHE A 267 -7.45 -12.50 20.94
CA PHE A 267 -6.74 -13.31 21.92
C PHE A 267 -6.67 -12.67 23.30
N LEU A 268 -6.23 -11.40 23.39
CA LEU A 268 -6.10 -10.68 24.64
C LEU A 268 -7.44 -10.62 25.40
N ILE A 269 -8.52 -10.33 24.67
CA ILE A 269 -9.88 -10.28 25.22
C ILE A 269 -10.35 -11.66 25.67
N LEU A 270 -10.12 -12.69 24.86
CA LEU A 270 -10.52 -14.05 25.18
C LEU A 270 -9.78 -14.56 26.43
N ARG A 271 -8.47 -14.32 26.51
CA ARG A 271 -7.66 -14.62 27.71
C ARG A 271 -8.23 -13.93 28.93
N PHE A 272 -8.52 -12.63 28.84
CA PHE A 272 -9.07 -11.87 29.96
C PHE A 272 -10.43 -12.40 30.39
N THR A 273 -11.30 -12.69 29.42
CA THR A 273 -12.65 -13.18 29.67
C THR A 273 -12.65 -14.57 30.31
N ILE A 274 -11.77 -15.47 29.85
CA ILE A 274 -11.58 -16.80 30.46
C ILE A 274 -11.11 -16.63 31.89
N VAL A 275 -10.06 -15.85 32.13
CA VAL A 275 -9.53 -15.65 33.49
C VAL A 275 -10.59 -15.07 34.42
N PHE A 276 -11.36 -14.09 33.94
CA PHE A 276 -12.46 -13.49 34.70
C PHE A 276 -13.56 -14.51 35.00
N THR A 277 -14.00 -15.26 33.99
CA THR A 277 -15.02 -16.30 34.16
C THR A 277 -14.58 -17.37 35.16
N LEU A 278 -13.30 -17.78 35.09
CA LEU A 278 -12.72 -18.73 36.05
C LEU A 278 -12.63 -18.18 37.48
N GLN A 279 -12.56 -16.87 37.66
CA GLN A 279 -12.57 -16.22 38.97
C GLN A 279 -13.99 -16.08 39.53
N GLU A 280 -15.00 -15.79 38.70
CA GLU A 280 -16.40 -15.80 39.11
C GLU A 280 -16.83 -17.21 39.55
N ASP A 281 -16.49 -18.21 38.74
CA ASP A 281 -16.88 -19.59 38.98
C ASP A 281 -15.91 -20.29 39.97
N TYR A 282 -15.10 -19.53 40.72
CA TYR A 282 -14.02 -20.09 41.55
C TYR A 282 -14.52 -21.09 42.59
N LYS A 283 -15.60 -20.74 43.32
CA LYS A 283 -16.27 -21.61 44.30
C LYS A 283 -16.88 -22.85 43.64
N GLU A 284 -17.50 -22.69 42.48
CA GLU A 284 -18.10 -23.80 41.72
C GLU A 284 -17.03 -24.81 41.26
N ILE A 285 -15.89 -24.32 40.78
CA ILE A 285 -14.73 -25.14 40.43
C ILE A 285 -14.18 -25.89 41.66
N GLY A 286 -14.14 -25.23 42.82
CA GLY A 286 -13.78 -25.85 44.09
C GLY A 286 -14.66 -27.04 44.46
N ILE A 287 -15.98 -26.86 44.37
CA ILE A 287 -16.98 -27.91 44.62
C ILE A 287 -16.81 -29.06 43.60
N MET A 288 -16.64 -28.74 42.31
CA MET A 288 -16.40 -29.75 41.27
C MET A 288 -15.14 -30.59 41.56
N LYS A 289 -14.04 -29.96 42.01
CA LYS A 289 -12.83 -30.67 42.39
C LYS A 289 -12.99 -31.50 43.67
N ALA A 290 -13.74 -30.99 44.66
CA ALA A 290 -14.04 -31.71 45.90
C ALA A 290 -14.87 -32.98 45.65
N ILE A 291 -15.77 -32.95 44.65
CA ILE A 291 -16.56 -34.12 44.20
C ILE A 291 -15.70 -35.13 43.39
N GLY A 292 -14.44 -34.79 43.07
CA GLY A 292 -13.50 -35.68 42.37
C GLY A 292 -13.44 -35.49 40.85
N ILE A 293 -14.02 -34.40 40.31
CA ILE A 293 -13.93 -34.13 38.86
C ILE A 293 -12.50 -33.73 38.50
N LYS A 294 -11.88 -34.49 37.59
CA LYS A 294 -10.51 -34.23 37.10
C LYS A 294 -10.40 -32.86 36.41
N ASN A 295 -9.26 -32.19 36.58
CA ASN A 295 -8.95 -30.89 35.95
C ASN A 295 -9.21 -30.86 34.43
N PHE A 296 -8.92 -31.96 33.73
CA PHE A 296 -9.14 -32.06 32.29
C PHE A 296 -10.64 -31.99 31.92
N MET A 297 -11.51 -32.58 32.73
CA MET A 297 -12.95 -32.58 32.48
C MET A 297 -13.55 -31.18 32.72
N ILE A 298 -13.07 -30.46 33.74
CA ILE A 298 -13.41 -29.04 33.97
C ILE A 298 -12.93 -28.20 32.78
N LYS A 299 -11.69 -28.40 32.32
CA LYS A 299 -11.14 -27.71 31.14
C LYS A 299 -11.97 -27.96 29.88
N LYS A 300 -12.43 -29.20 29.67
CA LYS A 300 -13.29 -29.58 28.53
C LYS A 300 -14.64 -28.83 28.54
N ILE A 301 -15.23 -28.61 29.72
CA ILE A 301 -16.50 -27.87 29.84
C ILE A 301 -16.34 -26.42 29.36
N TYR A 302 -15.26 -25.74 29.74
CA TYR A 302 -15.02 -24.37 29.26
C TYR A 302 -14.62 -24.34 27.78
N LEU A 303 -13.79 -25.27 27.32
CA LEU A 303 -13.34 -25.32 25.91
C LEU A 303 -14.48 -25.58 24.93
N ILE A 304 -15.46 -26.42 25.26
CA ILE A 304 -16.56 -26.75 24.34
C ILE A 304 -17.39 -25.52 23.97
N LYS A 305 -17.48 -24.53 24.88
CA LYS A 305 -18.14 -23.26 24.62
C LYS A 305 -17.41 -22.45 23.57
N TYR A 306 -16.11 -22.24 23.78
CA TYR A 306 -15.30 -21.45 22.86
C TYR A 306 -15.15 -22.14 21.52
N PHE A 307 -15.06 -23.47 21.50
CA PHE A 307 -15.13 -24.25 20.26
C PHE A 307 -16.42 -23.97 19.49
N ALA A 308 -17.59 -24.05 20.15
CA ALA A 308 -18.87 -23.76 19.48
C ALA A 308 -18.94 -22.31 18.95
N LEU A 309 -18.48 -21.32 19.73
CA LEU A 309 -18.46 -19.93 19.31
C LEU A 309 -17.52 -19.70 18.10
N VAL A 310 -16.30 -20.24 18.17
CA VAL A 310 -15.29 -20.10 17.12
C VAL A 310 -15.73 -20.79 15.84
N SER A 311 -16.30 -21.99 15.92
CA SER A 311 -16.76 -22.71 14.72
C SER A 311 -17.85 -21.94 13.99
N VAL A 312 -18.85 -21.41 14.70
CA VAL A 312 -19.90 -20.60 14.08
C VAL A 312 -19.34 -19.27 13.58
N ALA A 313 -18.43 -18.64 14.33
CA ALA A 313 -17.79 -17.40 13.91
C ALA A 313 -16.92 -17.57 12.67
N ALA A 314 -16.22 -18.69 12.54
CA ALA A 314 -15.41 -19.02 11.38
C ALA A 314 -16.27 -19.23 10.13
N VAL A 315 -17.42 -19.90 10.27
CA VAL A 315 -18.38 -20.07 9.15
C VAL A 315 -18.93 -18.71 8.70
N ILE A 316 -19.45 -17.90 9.63
CA ILE A 316 -19.99 -16.57 9.29
C ILE A 316 -18.88 -15.66 8.75
N GLY A 317 -17.69 -15.71 9.36
CA GLY A 317 -16.54 -14.94 8.94
C GLY A 317 -16.07 -15.30 7.54
N CYS A 318 -16.08 -16.58 7.19
CA CYS A 318 -15.78 -17.06 5.83
C CYS A 318 -16.80 -16.55 4.80
N PHE A 319 -18.09 -16.51 5.14
CA PHE A 319 -19.10 -15.97 4.23
C PHE A 319 -19.00 -14.45 4.09
N LEU A 320 -18.74 -13.74 5.18
CA LEU A 320 -18.57 -12.28 5.18
C LEU A 320 -17.22 -11.84 4.58
N SER A 321 -16.20 -12.71 4.55
CA SER A 321 -14.91 -12.38 3.93
C SER A 321 -15.02 -12.31 2.42
N ILE A 322 -15.96 -13.02 1.79
CA ILE A 322 -16.15 -13.01 0.33
C ILE A 322 -16.53 -11.62 -0.21
N PRO A 323 -17.63 -10.96 0.25
CA PRO A 323 -17.97 -9.64 -0.25
C PRO A 323 -16.92 -8.58 0.10
N VAL A 324 -16.25 -8.72 1.25
CA VAL A 324 -15.13 -7.83 1.63
C VAL A 324 -13.94 -8.03 0.68
N SER A 325 -13.57 -9.28 0.40
CA SER A 325 -12.51 -9.61 -0.55
C SER A 325 -12.84 -9.10 -1.94
N ASN A 326 -14.08 -9.30 -2.40
CA ASN A 326 -14.54 -8.84 -3.72
C ASN A 326 -14.50 -7.30 -3.83
N ALA A 327 -14.96 -6.59 -2.79
CA ALA A 327 -14.87 -5.13 -2.75
C ALA A 327 -13.42 -4.63 -2.82
N MET A 328 -12.50 -5.36 -2.18
CA MET A 328 -11.06 -5.04 -2.22
C MET A 328 -10.40 -5.40 -3.55
N THR A 329 -10.83 -6.47 -4.23
CA THR A 329 -10.28 -6.84 -5.53
C THR A 329 -10.89 -6.06 -6.68
N GLN A 330 -12.11 -5.54 -6.56
CA GLN A 330 -12.79 -4.80 -7.63
C GLN A 330 -11.99 -3.57 -8.08
N SER A 331 -11.30 -2.89 -7.16
CA SER A 331 -10.44 -1.74 -7.50
C SER A 331 -9.16 -2.12 -8.27
N VAL A 332 -8.80 -3.41 -8.31
CA VAL A 332 -7.62 -3.95 -9.01
C VAL A 332 -8.02 -4.77 -10.25
N GLY A 333 -9.19 -5.42 -10.21
CA GLY A 333 -9.76 -6.21 -11.30
C GLY A 333 -10.16 -5.38 -12.53
N GLU A 334 -10.16 -4.06 -12.43
CA GLU A 334 -10.24 -3.16 -13.59
C GLU A 334 -8.94 -3.11 -14.41
N SER A 335 -7.83 -3.66 -13.88
CA SER A 335 -6.49 -3.61 -14.49
C SER A 335 -5.82 -4.98 -14.66
N ILE A 336 -6.39 -6.06 -14.11
CA ILE A 336 -5.83 -7.43 -14.17
C ILE A 336 -6.96 -8.44 -14.46
N MET A 337 -6.70 -9.39 -15.35
CA MET A 337 -7.57 -10.56 -15.55
C MET A 337 -7.44 -11.52 -14.37
N MET A 338 -8.58 -11.87 -13.79
CA MET A 338 -8.64 -12.77 -12.64
C MET A 338 -9.07 -14.17 -13.10
N GLU A 339 -8.43 -15.20 -12.55
CA GLU A 339 -8.87 -16.60 -12.70
C GLU A 339 -10.19 -16.83 -11.93
N ASP A 340 -10.93 -17.90 -12.28
CA ASP A 340 -12.25 -18.22 -11.73
C ASP A 340 -12.33 -18.09 -10.20
N ALA A 341 -13.43 -17.48 -9.74
CA ALA A 341 -13.72 -17.23 -8.32
C ALA A 341 -13.82 -18.49 -7.44
N SER A 342 -13.74 -19.70 -8.02
CA SER A 342 -13.80 -20.98 -7.33
C SER A 342 -12.54 -21.29 -6.51
N VAL A 343 -11.36 -20.86 -6.97
CA VAL A 343 -10.08 -21.02 -6.22
C VAL A 343 -10.07 -20.14 -4.96
N ASN A 344 -10.79 -19.02 -5.00
CA ASN A 344 -10.86 -18.02 -3.93
C ASN A 344 -11.63 -18.53 -2.70
N PHE A 345 -12.62 -19.40 -2.90
CA PHE A 345 -13.38 -19.95 -1.79
C PHE A 345 -12.54 -20.90 -0.92
N GLY A 346 -11.70 -21.74 -1.54
CA GLY A 346 -10.81 -22.65 -0.82
C GLY A 346 -9.85 -21.94 0.13
N ILE A 347 -9.25 -20.83 -0.33
CA ILE A 347 -8.35 -19.99 0.48
C ILE A 347 -9.08 -19.38 1.69
N ASN A 348 -10.28 -18.85 1.49
CA ASN A 348 -11.09 -18.29 2.58
C ASN A 348 -11.42 -19.36 3.63
N VAL A 349 -11.74 -20.59 3.20
CA VAL A 349 -11.99 -21.72 4.10
C VAL A 349 -10.72 -22.09 4.87
N ILE A 350 -9.57 -22.23 4.21
CA ILE A 350 -8.29 -22.55 4.86
C ILE A 350 -7.94 -21.50 5.90
N CYS A 351 -8.01 -20.21 5.54
CA CYS A 351 -7.73 -19.11 6.47
C CYS A 351 -8.67 -19.12 7.67
N SER A 352 -9.96 -19.38 7.44
CA SER A 352 -10.96 -19.46 8.51
C SER A 352 -10.68 -20.64 9.46
N VAL A 353 -10.25 -21.78 8.93
CA VAL A 353 -9.83 -22.94 9.74
C VAL A 353 -8.56 -22.62 10.53
N VAL A 354 -7.56 -21.99 9.92
CA VAL A 354 -6.32 -21.58 10.60
C VAL A 354 -6.62 -20.61 11.75
N VAL A 355 -7.46 -19.59 11.52
CA VAL A 355 -7.89 -18.66 12.59
C VAL A 355 -8.62 -19.42 13.69
N ALA A 356 -9.53 -20.33 13.36
CA ALA A 356 -10.24 -21.15 14.35
C ALA A 356 -9.28 -22.01 15.20
N VAL A 357 -8.31 -22.67 14.56
CA VAL A 357 -7.28 -23.48 15.23
C VAL A 357 -6.44 -22.62 16.16
N ILE A 358 -5.96 -21.46 15.69
CA ILE A 358 -5.20 -20.51 16.51
C ILE A 358 -5.99 -20.11 17.76
N VAL A 359 -7.27 -19.74 17.61
CA VAL A 359 -8.12 -19.36 18.75
C VAL A 359 -8.32 -20.53 19.72
N ILE A 360 -8.51 -21.75 19.23
CA ILE A 360 -8.67 -22.95 20.08
C ILE A 360 -7.38 -23.26 20.85
N ILE A 361 -6.22 -23.23 20.19
CA ILE A 361 -4.90 -23.41 20.83
C ILE A 361 -4.74 -22.38 21.95
N ILE A 362 -5.05 -21.14 21.64
CA ILE A 362 -5.04 -20.02 22.59
C ILE A 362 -5.98 -20.27 23.78
N CYS A 363 -7.22 -20.72 23.54
CA CYS A 363 -8.17 -21.06 24.61
C CYS A 363 -7.58 -22.13 25.52
N TYR A 364 -7.03 -23.18 24.91
CA TYR A 364 -6.41 -24.29 25.63
C TYR A 364 -5.24 -23.82 26.51
N LEU A 365 -4.39 -22.92 26.00
CA LEU A 365 -3.28 -22.34 26.76
C LEU A 365 -3.78 -21.47 27.92
N CYS A 366 -4.82 -20.67 27.72
CA CYS A 366 -5.39 -19.82 28.78
C CYS A 366 -5.98 -20.64 29.93
N THR A 367 -6.68 -21.74 29.61
CA THR A 367 -7.33 -22.60 30.60
C THR A 367 -6.34 -23.47 31.38
N ASN A 368 -5.05 -23.57 30.99
CA ASN A 368 -4.04 -24.30 31.79
C ASN A 368 -3.85 -23.73 33.21
N LYS A 369 -4.20 -22.46 33.43
CA LYS A 369 -4.15 -21.84 34.76
C LYS A 369 -5.06 -22.52 35.79
N LEU A 370 -6.10 -23.25 35.35
CA LEU A 370 -6.99 -24.07 36.19
C LEU A 370 -6.26 -25.10 37.05
N ARG A 371 -5.07 -25.55 36.62
CA ARG A 371 -4.25 -26.52 37.36
C ARG A 371 -3.78 -25.97 38.71
N LYS A 372 -3.69 -24.65 38.87
CA LYS A 372 -3.20 -23.99 40.09
C LYS A 372 -4.27 -23.76 41.16
N PHE A 373 -5.55 -23.98 40.85
CA PHE A 373 -6.63 -23.74 41.80
C PHE A 373 -6.83 -24.93 42.75
N SER A 374 -6.67 -24.72 44.06
CA SER A 374 -6.92 -25.75 45.07
C SER A 374 -8.39 -25.78 45.50
N ALA A 375 -8.93 -26.98 45.76
CA ALA A 375 -10.32 -27.15 46.21
C ALA A 375 -10.57 -26.47 47.57
N ILE A 376 -9.60 -26.52 48.48
CA ILE A 376 -9.71 -25.92 49.83
C ILE A 376 -9.70 -24.38 49.79
N GLU A 377 -8.86 -23.80 48.93
CA GLU A 377 -8.81 -22.34 48.73
C GLU A 377 -10.07 -21.82 48.05
N ALA A 378 -10.65 -22.59 47.14
CA ALA A 378 -11.89 -22.23 46.46
C ALA A 378 -13.12 -22.23 47.38
N ILE A 379 -13.19 -23.15 48.34
CA ILE A 379 -14.25 -23.17 49.36
C ILE A 379 -14.11 -21.96 50.31
N ARG A 380 -12.87 -21.50 50.56
CA ARG A 380 -12.56 -20.27 51.33
C ARG A 380 -12.57 -18.99 50.48
N SER A 381 -13.16 -19.01 49.29
CA SER A 381 -13.24 -17.85 48.37
C SER A 381 -11.88 -17.21 48.03
N GLY A 382 -10.80 -17.98 48.07
CA GLY A 382 -9.45 -17.51 47.75
C GLY A 382 -8.82 -16.61 48.82
N GLN A 383 -9.43 -16.49 50.00
CA GLN A 383 -8.79 -15.84 51.14
C GLN A 383 -7.83 -16.82 51.82
N THR A 384 -6.58 -16.83 51.36
CA THR A 384 -5.46 -17.32 52.16
C THR A 384 -5.42 -16.45 53.42
N GLY A 385 -5.59 -17.05 54.59
CA GLY A 385 -5.68 -16.36 55.88
C GLY A 385 -4.67 -15.22 56.00
N GLU A 386 -5.20 -14.07 56.40
CA GLU A 386 -4.56 -12.82 56.83
C GLU A 386 -3.06 -12.61 56.54
N ARG A 387 -2.77 -11.79 55.52
CA ARG A 387 -1.73 -10.75 55.59
C ARG A 387 -2.23 -9.51 54.87
N PHE A 388 -2.71 -8.53 55.63
CA PHE A 388 -3.09 -7.21 55.12
C PHE A 388 -1.84 -6.41 54.72
N HIS A 389 -1.30 -6.67 53.54
CA HIS A 389 -0.32 -5.75 52.95
C HIS A 389 -1.04 -4.50 52.44
N LYS A 390 -0.45 -3.33 52.68
CA LYS A 390 -0.92 -2.04 52.18
C LYS A 390 -0.95 -2.09 50.64
N LYS A 391 -2.15 -2.25 50.06
CA LYS A 391 -2.33 -2.33 48.59
C LYS A 391 -2.18 -0.98 47.89
N SER A 392 -2.55 0.10 48.58
CA SER A 392 -2.54 1.46 48.02
C SER A 392 -1.15 2.09 48.09
N LYS A 393 -0.68 2.58 46.94
CA LYS A 393 0.59 3.32 46.82
C LYS A 393 0.44 4.84 46.98
N ILE A 394 -0.79 5.38 47.01
CA ILE A 394 -1.06 6.82 47.06
C ILE A 394 -2.12 7.11 48.14
N SER A 395 -1.89 8.10 49.00
CA SER A 395 -2.81 8.51 50.06
C SER A 395 -3.63 9.74 49.67
N LEU A 396 -4.96 9.69 49.86
CA LEU A 396 -5.89 10.80 49.56
C LEU A 396 -5.48 12.10 50.27
N HIS A 397 -5.05 12.03 51.53
CA HIS A 397 -4.69 13.21 52.32
C HIS A 397 -3.52 14.02 51.72
N LYS A 398 -2.64 13.36 50.95
CA LYS A 398 -1.46 13.99 50.31
C LYS A 398 -1.81 14.59 48.94
N CYS A 399 -2.96 14.24 48.37
CA CYS A 399 -3.37 14.60 47.01
C CYS A 399 -4.61 15.53 47.03
N LYS A 400 -4.53 16.65 47.75
CA LYS A 400 -5.68 17.56 48.00
C LYS A 400 -6.26 18.25 46.75
N ARG A 401 -5.53 18.29 45.62
CA ARG A 401 -5.98 18.96 44.38
C ARG A 401 -6.78 18.06 43.43
N LEU A 402 -6.83 16.75 43.65
CA LEU A 402 -7.51 15.80 42.76
C LEU A 402 -8.96 15.60 43.20
N ARG A 403 -9.92 15.72 42.26
CA ARG A 403 -11.32 15.33 42.51
C ARG A 403 -11.41 13.85 42.89
N THR A 404 -12.31 13.53 43.83
CA THR A 404 -12.45 12.18 44.42
C THR A 404 -12.58 11.04 43.38
N PRO A 405 -13.40 11.16 42.32
CA PRO A 405 -13.53 10.09 41.32
C PRO A 405 -12.24 9.83 40.52
N LEU A 406 -11.46 10.89 40.25
CA LEU A 406 -10.19 10.79 39.54
C LEU A 406 -9.10 10.16 40.41
N PHE A 407 -9.06 10.52 41.70
CA PHE A 407 -8.16 9.90 42.66
C PHE A 407 -8.41 8.39 42.80
N MET A 408 -9.68 7.99 42.96
CA MET A 408 -10.06 6.59 43.07
C MET A 408 -9.63 5.80 41.83
N ALA A 409 -9.86 6.36 40.63
CA ALA A 409 -9.46 5.74 39.38
C ALA A 409 -7.94 5.50 39.29
N LEU A 410 -7.12 6.51 39.62
CA LEU A 410 -5.66 6.39 39.63
C LEU A 410 -5.17 5.36 40.65
N ASN A 411 -5.72 5.40 41.87
CA ASN A 411 -5.35 4.47 42.93
C ASN A 411 -5.67 3.02 42.55
N ASP A 412 -6.80 2.76 41.89
CA ASP A 412 -7.16 1.41 41.43
C ASP A 412 -6.21 0.86 40.39
N ILE A 413 -5.84 1.69 39.40
CA ILE A 413 -4.93 1.30 38.32
C ILE A 413 -3.56 0.93 38.89
N LEU A 414 -3.00 1.79 39.76
CA LEU A 414 -1.68 1.58 40.34
C LEU A 414 -1.64 0.41 41.34
N SER A 415 -2.73 0.21 42.10
CA SER A 415 -2.82 -0.88 43.07
C SER A 415 -3.03 -2.24 42.39
N ASN A 416 -3.66 -2.27 41.19
CA ASN A 416 -4.03 -3.50 40.49
C ASN A 416 -3.59 -3.51 39.01
N ILE A 417 -2.36 -3.06 38.72
CA ILE A 417 -1.88 -2.89 37.33
C ILE A 417 -2.05 -4.14 36.46
N LYS A 418 -1.85 -5.35 37.01
CA LYS A 418 -2.01 -6.63 36.29
C LYS A 418 -3.40 -6.82 35.69
N ARG A 419 -4.43 -6.20 36.28
CA ARG A 419 -5.82 -6.23 35.79
C ARG A 419 -6.02 -5.31 34.59
N TYR A 420 -5.27 -4.21 34.53
CA TYR A 420 -5.38 -3.19 33.49
C TYR A 420 -4.41 -3.36 32.33
N VAL A 421 -3.30 -4.11 32.51
CA VAL A 421 -2.32 -4.38 31.44
C VAL A 421 -2.98 -4.89 30.15
N VAL A 422 -3.94 -5.81 30.25
CA VAL A 422 -4.62 -6.32 29.05
C VAL A 422 -5.34 -5.20 28.30
N LEU A 423 -6.01 -4.31 29.04
CA LEU A 423 -6.78 -3.20 28.51
C LEU A 423 -5.86 -2.13 27.88
N ILE A 424 -4.71 -1.86 28.52
CA ILE A 424 -3.64 -1.02 27.97
C ILE A 424 -3.12 -1.60 26.65
N LEU A 425 -2.76 -2.90 26.63
CA LEU A 425 -2.23 -3.56 25.44
C LEU A 425 -3.25 -3.59 24.30
N THR A 426 -4.52 -3.85 24.60
CA THR A 426 -5.58 -3.84 23.58
C THR A 426 -5.75 -2.46 22.96
N PHE A 427 -5.78 -1.40 23.77
CA PHE A 427 -5.84 -0.03 23.25
C PHE A 427 -4.57 0.35 22.48
N ALA A 428 -3.38 -0.06 22.96
CA ALA A 428 -2.13 0.17 22.25
C ALA A 428 -2.11 -0.47 20.86
N ILE A 429 -2.54 -1.73 20.76
CA ILE A 429 -2.65 -2.42 19.46
C ILE A 429 -3.71 -1.75 18.57
N GLY A 430 -4.86 -1.36 19.14
CA GLY A 430 -5.87 -0.60 18.39
C GLY A 430 -5.34 0.72 17.83
N THR A 431 -4.53 1.44 18.60
CA THR A 431 -3.87 2.66 18.15
C THR A 431 -2.85 2.38 17.05
N ILE A 432 -2.02 1.35 17.18
CA ILE A 432 -1.06 0.92 16.14
C ILE A 432 -1.78 0.67 14.81
N VAL A 433 -2.91 -0.05 14.84
CA VAL A 433 -3.69 -0.38 13.64
C VAL A 433 -4.23 0.84 12.90
N ILE A 434 -4.54 1.92 13.63
CA ILE A 434 -4.96 3.18 13.01
C ILE A 434 -3.77 3.97 12.47
N ILE A 435 -2.65 4.00 13.19
CA ILE A 435 -1.47 4.78 12.83
C ILE A 435 -0.83 4.28 11.53
N LEU A 436 -0.75 2.96 11.33
CA LEU A 436 -0.01 2.38 10.20
C LEU A 436 -0.56 2.79 8.82
N PRO A 437 -1.87 2.68 8.52
CA PRO A 437 -2.45 3.20 7.27
C PRO A 437 -2.29 4.72 7.13
N ILE A 438 -2.44 5.48 8.22
CA ILE A 438 -2.28 6.95 8.20
C ILE A 438 -0.85 7.34 7.81
N ASN A 439 0.14 6.68 8.41
CA ASN A 439 1.55 6.92 8.11
C ASN A 439 1.89 6.47 6.69
N THR A 440 1.26 5.40 6.18
CA THR A 440 1.42 4.97 4.78
C THR A 440 0.95 6.06 3.81
N ILE A 441 -0.25 6.61 4.00
CA ILE A 441 -0.78 7.71 3.15
C ILE A 441 0.09 8.96 3.29
N THR A 442 0.46 9.31 4.51
CA THR A 442 1.28 10.49 4.77
C THR A 442 2.65 10.35 4.12
N SER A 443 3.24 9.17 4.17
CA SER A 443 4.52 8.88 3.52
C SER A 443 4.41 8.91 2.00
N LEU A 444 3.35 8.34 1.41
CA LEU A 444 3.14 8.40 -0.03
C LEU A 444 2.95 9.83 -0.54
N GLY A 445 2.27 10.69 0.22
CA GLY A 445 2.08 12.10 -0.11
C GLY A 445 3.20 13.02 0.38
N SER A 446 4.35 12.48 0.80
CA SER A 446 5.42 13.27 1.42
C SER A 446 6.48 13.77 0.45
N ASP A 447 7.15 14.83 0.89
CA ASP A 447 8.36 15.39 0.29
C ASP A 447 9.45 14.33 0.10
N GLU A 448 9.63 13.42 1.05
CA GLU A 448 10.58 12.30 0.97
C GLU A 448 10.24 11.37 -0.21
N MET A 449 8.95 11.09 -0.43
CA MET A 449 8.51 10.29 -1.57
C MET A 449 8.77 11.02 -2.87
N ALA A 450 8.43 12.31 -2.94
CA ALA A 450 8.62 13.14 -4.12
C ALA A 450 10.11 13.20 -4.55
N LYS A 451 11.03 13.42 -3.62
CA LYS A 451 12.47 13.42 -3.90
C LYS A 451 12.95 12.09 -4.51
N ASN A 452 12.50 10.96 -3.97
CA ASN A 452 12.84 9.64 -4.51
C ASN A 452 12.19 9.36 -5.88
N PHE A 453 11.25 10.19 -6.33
CA PHE A 453 10.70 10.23 -7.69
C PHE A 453 11.37 11.29 -8.59
N LEU A 454 12.50 11.86 -8.17
CA LEU A 454 13.19 12.94 -8.89
C LEU A 454 12.33 14.21 -9.07
N ILE A 455 11.42 14.47 -8.13
CA ILE A 455 10.62 15.70 -8.07
C ILE A 455 11.35 16.68 -7.14
N ASP A 456 11.86 17.78 -7.68
CA ASP A 456 12.51 18.86 -6.92
C ASP A 456 11.49 19.76 -6.19
N LEU A 457 11.52 19.70 -4.86
CA LEU A 457 10.63 20.50 -4.02
C LEU A 457 10.84 22.02 -4.15
N LYS A 458 11.95 22.47 -4.74
CA LYS A 458 12.22 23.89 -5.00
C LYS A 458 11.51 24.41 -6.25
N ALA A 459 11.06 23.55 -7.16
CA ALA A 459 10.32 23.97 -8.33
C ALA A 459 8.95 24.53 -7.95
N ASP A 460 8.60 25.69 -8.50
CA ASP A 460 7.32 26.34 -8.22
C ASP A 460 6.16 25.51 -8.80
N PHE A 461 6.31 25.05 -10.04
CA PHE A 461 5.38 24.14 -10.67
C PHE A 461 6.07 23.22 -11.66
N TYR A 462 5.32 22.21 -12.11
CA TYR A 462 5.76 21.21 -13.07
C TYR A 462 4.92 21.32 -14.31
N ALA A 463 5.55 21.33 -15.47
CA ALA A 463 4.88 21.22 -16.75
C ALA A 463 5.17 19.85 -17.37
N LYS A 464 4.13 19.20 -17.87
CA LYS A 464 4.27 18.10 -18.82
C LYS A 464 3.87 18.63 -20.20
N SER A 465 4.81 18.55 -21.12
CA SER A 465 4.69 18.97 -22.51
C SER A 465 5.34 17.90 -23.37
N GLU A 466 4.73 17.59 -24.50
CA GLU A 466 5.30 16.66 -25.46
C GLU A 466 6.12 17.44 -26.48
N ILE A 467 7.32 16.94 -26.78
CA ILE A 467 8.22 17.58 -27.75
C ILE A 467 7.66 17.32 -29.14
N LYS A 468 7.37 18.40 -29.87
CA LYS A 468 6.91 18.33 -31.26
C LYS A 468 8.11 18.15 -32.16
N SER A 469 8.32 16.93 -32.66
CA SER A 469 9.28 16.70 -33.74
C SER A 469 8.54 16.76 -35.08
N ASP A 470 8.90 17.74 -35.91
CA ASP A 470 8.46 17.81 -37.31
C ASP A 470 9.11 16.70 -38.18
N ASN A 471 10.22 16.13 -37.70
CA ASN A 471 10.90 15.01 -38.34
C ASN A 471 10.42 13.69 -37.72
N VAL A 472 9.73 12.92 -38.55
CA VAL A 472 9.18 11.61 -38.20
C VAL A 472 10.28 10.56 -37.95
N GLU A 473 11.52 10.83 -38.35
CA GLU A 473 12.67 9.92 -38.18
C GLU A 473 13.65 10.33 -37.06
N ALA A 474 13.45 11.48 -36.40
CA ALA A 474 14.42 11.99 -35.45
C ALA A 474 14.32 11.28 -34.08
N THR A 475 15.31 10.46 -33.77
CA THR A 475 15.60 10.08 -32.37
C THR A 475 15.77 11.35 -31.55
N LEU A 476 15.03 11.46 -30.43
CA LEU A 476 15.16 12.56 -29.48
C LEU A 476 16.63 12.70 -29.09
N ASP A 477 17.23 13.83 -29.43
CA ASP A 477 18.56 14.21 -29.03
C ASP A 477 18.50 15.31 -27.96
N ARG A 478 19.66 15.56 -27.34
CA ARG A 478 19.79 16.55 -26.27
C ARG A 478 19.43 17.96 -26.75
N ASP A 479 19.84 18.32 -27.97
CA ASP A 479 19.64 19.66 -28.52
C ASP A 479 18.18 19.96 -28.81
N THR A 480 17.40 18.97 -29.25
CA THR A 480 15.96 19.09 -29.44
C THR A 480 15.26 19.37 -28.11
N VAL A 481 15.64 18.68 -27.03
CA VAL A 481 15.07 18.93 -25.70
C VAL A 481 15.42 20.35 -25.22
N LEU A 482 16.67 20.79 -25.39
CA LEU A 482 17.11 22.15 -25.02
C LEU A 482 16.38 23.24 -25.82
N ASN A 483 16.18 23.03 -27.12
CA ASN A 483 15.42 23.96 -27.95
C ASN A 483 13.94 24.01 -27.55
N HIS A 484 13.36 22.88 -27.15
CA HIS A 484 12.00 22.82 -26.61
C HIS A 484 11.88 23.56 -25.29
N ILE A 485 12.85 23.40 -24.39
CA ILE A 485 12.95 24.17 -23.13
C ILE A 485 12.93 25.67 -23.41
N ARG A 486 13.80 26.16 -24.31
CA ARG A 486 13.85 27.59 -24.69
C ARG A 486 12.52 28.09 -25.27
N SER A 487 11.89 27.30 -26.12
CA SER A 487 10.57 27.62 -26.68
C SER A 487 9.50 27.72 -25.58
N MET A 488 9.54 26.82 -24.60
CA MET A 488 8.65 26.90 -23.44
C MET A 488 8.91 28.18 -22.64
N GLU A 489 10.16 28.49 -22.31
CA GLU A 489 10.55 29.71 -21.59
C GLU A 489 10.07 30.97 -22.32
N ASP A 490 10.28 31.06 -23.63
CA ASP A 490 9.80 32.18 -24.46
C ASP A 490 8.26 32.29 -24.45
N ASN A 491 7.56 31.16 -24.50
CA ASN A 491 6.10 31.13 -24.40
C ASN A 491 5.62 31.63 -23.03
N PHE A 492 6.26 31.22 -21.94
CA PHE A 492 5.94 31.72 -20.60
C PHE A 492 6.23 33.22 -20.48
N LYS A 493 7.37 33.66 -21.03
CA LYS A 493 7.80 35.07 -21.05
C LYS A 493 6.85 35.96 -21.83
N SER A 494 6.25 35.45 -22.92
CA SER A 494 5.24 36.19 -23.71
C SER A 494 4.01 36.63 -22.90
N LYS A 495 3.70 35.92 -21.80
CA LYS A 495 2.64 36.27 -20.85
C LYS A 495 3.16 36.81 -19.51
N HIS A 496 4.37 37.35 -19.51
CA HIS A 496 5.01 37.97 -18.33
C HIS A 496 5.29 36.99 -17.17
N TYR A 497 5.59 35.73 -17.49
CA TYR A 497 6.17 34.78 -16.55
C TYR A 497 7.64 34.56 -16.93
N ASP A 498 8.55 35.14 -16.15
CA ASP A 498 9.99 34.91 -16.30
C ASP A 498 10.36 33.67 -15.50
N ILE A 499 10.69 32.60 -16.20
CA ILE A 499 10.94 31.29 -15.61
C ILE A 499 12.20 30.65 -16.18
N ASP A 500 12.90 29.91 -15.34
CA ASP A 500 13.94 28.98 -15.72
C ASP A 500 13.34 27.56 -15.70
N ILE A 501 13.64 26.75 -16.71
CA ILE A 501 13.11 25.39 -16.80
C ILE A 501 14.24 24.36 -16.81
N ASN A 502 14.18 23.43 -15.86
CA ASN A 502 15.07 22.28 -15.78
C ASN A 502 14.32 20.99 -16.11
N THR A 503 15.03 19.95 -16.54
CA THR A 503 14.44 18.61 -16.70
C THR A 503 15.48 17.52 -16.51
N MET A 504 15.01 16.27 -16.42
CA MET A 504 15.84 15.08 -16.43
C MET A 504 15.63 14.31 -17.72
N ILE A 505 16.72 13.99 -18.41
CA ILE A 505 16.71 13.07 -19.55
C ILE A 505 17.14 11.69 -19.07
N PHE A 506 16.51 10.66 -19.64
CA PHE A 506 16.84 9.26 -19.38
C PHE A 506 17.49 8.63 -20.60
N TYR A 507 18.60 7.94 -20.36
CA TYR A 507 19.26 7.05 -21.31
C TYR A 507 19.26 5.62 -20.75
N SER A 508 19.49 4.64 -21.62
CA SER A 508 19.83 3.28 -21.21
C SER A 508 21.24 2.97 -21.67
N PHE A 509 22.16 2.76 -20.73
CA PHE A 509 23.54 2.38 -21.04
C PHE A 509 23.94 1.10 -20.33
N SER A 510 24.90 0.42 -20.94
CA SER A 510 25.51 -0.78 -20.39
C SER A 510 26.79 -0.44 -19.63
N TYR A 511 26.87 -0.86 -18.37
CA TYR A 511 28.01 -0.61 -17.48
C TYR A 511 28.71 -1.89 -17.07
N TYR A 512 30.04 -1.87 -16.96
CA TYR A 512 30.85 -2.99 -16.47
C TYR A 512 32.03 -2.49 -15.63
N VAL A 513 32.64 -3.39 -14.85
CA VAL A 513 33.80 -3.06 -13.99
C VAL A 513 35.10 -3.51 -14.64
N ASN A 514 35.32 -4.81 -14.78
CA ASN A 514 36.56 -5.38 -15.34
C ASN A 514 36.31 -6.17 -16.61
N ASP A 515 35.26 -6.99 -16.61
CA ASP A 515 34.89 -7.85 -17.72
C ASP A 515 33.79 -7.18 -18.55
N LYS A 516 34.10 -6.86 -19.81
CA LYS A 516 33.14 -6.31 -20.79
C LYS A 516 31.95 -7.22 -21.04
N ASP A 517 32.13 -8.52 -20.82
CA ASP A 517 31.04 -9.46 -20.95
C ASP A 517 30.12 -9.34 -19.74
N ASP A 518 30.60 -9.00 -18.54
CA ASP A 518 29.81 -8.86 -17.31
C ASP A 518 29.22 -7.45 -17.15
N SER A 519 28.33 -7.10 -18.08
CA SER A 519 27.74 -5.77 -18.19
C SER A 519 26.27 -5.71 -17.78
N TYR A 520 25.88 -4.59 -17.17
CA TYR A 520 24.56 -4.33 -16.60
C TYR A 520 23.91 -3.15 -17.32
N GLN A 521 22.69 -3.33 -17.84
CA GLN A 521 21.88 -2.23 -18.34
C GLN A 521 21.34 -1.41 -17.18
N VAL A 522 21.63 -0.11 -17.18
CA VAL A 522 21.22 0.80 -16.12
C VAL A 522 20.62 2.06 -16.74
N MET A 523 19.45 2.45 -16.21
CA MET A 523 18.82 3.72 -16.56
C MET A 523 19.71 4.86 -16.09
N THR A 524 20.23 5.66 -17.01
CA THR A 524 21.15 6.75 -16.72
C THR A 524 20.41 8.07 -16.81
N LEU A 525 20.43 8.80 -15.71
CA LEU A 525 19.78 10.07 -15.55
C LEU A 525 20.80 11.18 -15.87
N LEU A 526 20.43 12.10 -16.76
CA LEU A 526 21.20 13.30 -17.09
C LEU A 526 20.34 14.55 -16.79
N PRO A 527 20.76 15.43 -15.87
CA PRO A 527 20.07 16.69 -15.63
C PRO A 527 20.37 17.67 -16.76
N LEU A 528 19.35 18.40 -17.22
CA LEU A 528 19.51 19.52 -18.14
C LEU A 528 19.18 20.84 -17.44
N GLU A 529 19.94 21.88 -17.80
CA GLU A 529 19.89 23.22 -17.20
C GLU A 529 20.03 23.19 -15.66
N SER A 530 20.58 22.10 -15.12
CA SER A 530 20.73 21.87 -13.69
C SER A 530 22.06 21.19 -13.38
N ASP A 531 22.59 21.45 -12.19
CA ASP A 531 23.72 20.73 -11.61
C ASP A 531 23.30 19.39 -10.96
N GLY A 532 22.01 19.06 -11.00
CA GLY A 532 21.44 17.86 -10.38
C GLY A 532 21.47 17.87 -8.86
N SER A 533 21.63 19.04 -8.23
CA SER A 533 21.59 19.22 -6.77
C SER A 533 20.23 18.87 -6.13
N SER A 534 19.19 18.66 -6.93
CA SER A 534 17.87 18.19 -6.47
C SER A 534 17.87 16.71 -6.06
N ILE A 535 18.86 15.93 -6.50
CA ILE A 535 18.99 14.51 -6.13
C ILE A 535 19.65 14.39 -4.75
N GLU A 536 18.94 13.78 -3.81
CA GLU A 536 19.45 13.54 -2.46
C GLU A 536 20.44 12.36 -2.46
N LEU A 537 21.70 12.66 -2.19
CA LEU A 537 22.78 11.67 -2.12
C LEU A 537 22.78 10.97 -0.75
N THR A 538 23.03 9.66 -0.74
CA THR A 538 23.25 8.90 0.50
C THR A 538 24.72 8.93 0.94
N GLY A 539 25.63 9.22 0.02
CA GLY A 539 27.05 9.41 0.31
C GLY A 539 27.82 10.00 -0.88
N GLY A 540 28.98 10.61 -0.60
CA GLY A 540 29.85 11.20 -1.62
C GLY A 540 29.45 12.61 -2.05
N SER A 541 29.74 12.98 -3.29
CA SER A 541 29.49 14.31 -3.85
C SER A 541 28.95 14.23 -5.28
N THR A 542 28.07 15.16 -5.64
CA THR A 542 27.40 15.23 -6.95
C THR A 542 28.45 15.21 -8.07
N PRO A 543 28.28 14.41 -9.13
CA PRO A 543 29.13 14.45 -10.32
C PRO A 543 29.10 15.84 -10.97
N VAL A 544 30.27 16.44 -11.15
CA VAL A 544 30.44 17.75 -11.80
C VAL A 544 31.22 17.58 -13.11
N ASN A 545 32.24 16.72 -13.10
CA ASN A 545 33.11 16.51 -14.26
C ASN A 545 32.51 15.50 -15.25
N ASP A 546 33.08 15.47 -16.46
CA ASP A 546 32.61 14.62 -17.55
C ASP A 546 32.92 13.12 -17.36
N ASN A 547 33.81 12.79 -16.42
CA ASN A 547 34.24 11.44 -16.07
C ASN A 547 33.75 11.02 -14.68
N GLU A 548 32.75 11.69 -14.12
CA GLU A 548 32.18 11.38 -12.81
C GLU A 548 30.75 10.81 -12.95
N ILE A 549 30.42 9.87 -12.08
CA ILE A 549 29.11 9.21 -12.05
C ILE A 549 28.68 8.96 -10.61
N ALA A 550 27.38 9.07 -10.34
CA ALA A 550 26.78 8.53 -9.14
C ALA A 550 25.99 7.28 -9.50
N LEU A 551 26.01 6.28 -8.63
CA LEU A 551 25.25 5.04 -8.81
C LEU A 551 24.25 4.87 -7.68
N SER A 552 23.10 4.27 -7.99
CA SER A 552 22.20 3.87 -6.93
C SER A 552 22.81 2.78 -6.05
N GLU A 553 22.42 2.74 -4.77
CA GLU A 553 22.92 1.71 -3.84
C GLU A 553 22.67 0.27 -4.33
N LYS A 554 21.56 0.05 -5.05
CA LYS A 554 21.25 -1.26 -5.64
C LYS A 554 22.23 -1.64 -6.75
N VAL A 555 22.53 -0.72 -7.67
CA VAL A 555 23.49 -0.96 -8.76
C VAL A 555 24.88 -1.17 -8.19
N MET A 556 25.29 -0.36 -7.21
CA MET A 556 26.58 -0.53 -6.53
C MET A 556 26.71 -1.92 -5.90
N LYS A 557 25.66 -2.37 -5.19
CA LYS A 557 25.64 -3.70 -4.58
C LYS A 557 25.63 -4.83 -5.61
N GLN A 558 24.94 -4.64 -6.74
CA GLN A 558 24.86 -5.63 -7.82
C GLN A 558 26.20 -5.79 -8.54
N MET A 559 26.89 -4.69 -8.82
CA MET A 559 28.20 -4.68 -9.47
C MET A 559 29.37 -4.91 -8.50
N GLY A 560 29.11 -4.88 -7.18
CA GLY A 560 30.14 -5.06 -6.15
C GLY A 560 31.11 -3.89 -6.01
N VAL A 561 30.69 -2.68 -6.37
CA VAL A 561 31.53 -1.47 -6.42
C VAL A 561 31.24 -0.50 -5.26
N LYS A 562 32.19 0.41 -5.00
CA LYS A 562 32.12 1.45 -3.97
C LYS A 562 32.44 2.83 -4.54
N ILE A 563 32.13 3.88 -3.77
CA ILE A 563 32.57 5.24 -4.09
C ILE A 563 34.10 5.26 -4.17
N GLY A 564 34.63 5.84 -5.24
CA GLY A 564 36.05 5.87 -5.59
C GLY A 564 36.46 4.82 -6.62
N ASP A 565 35.66 3.77 -6.86
CA ASP A 565 35.94 2.79 -7.90
C ASP A 565 35.65 3.38 -9.30
N THR A 566 36.27 2.79 -10.31
CA THR A 566 36.03 3.14 -11.73
C THR A 566 35.12 2.10 -12.37
N ILE A 567 34.15 2.57 -13.15
CA ILE A 567 33.29 1.76 -14.00
C ILE A 567 33.39 2.23 -15.44
N HIS A 568 33.05 1.36 -16.37
CA HIS A 568 33.07 1.66 -17.80
C HIS A 568 31.66 1.59 -18.35
N ALA A 569 31.25 2.59 -19.13
CA ALA A 569 29.98 2.66 -19.82
C ALA A 569 30.19 2.52 -21.33
N LYS A 570 29.38 1.70 -21.99
CA LYS A 570 29.30 1.67 -23.45
C LYS A 570 28.32 2.74 -23.91
N ILE A 571 28.84 3.82 -24.51
CA ILE A 571 28.06 4.95 -25.00
C ILE A 571 28.33 5.04 -26.51
N GLY A 572 27.32 4.69 -27.31
CA GLY A 572 27.49 4.54 -28.75
C GLY A 572 28.53 3.46 -29.08
N THR A 573 29.58 3.83 -29.81
CA THR A 573 30.70 2.93 -30.16
C THR A 573 31.89 3.02 -29.20
N GLU A 574 31.86 3.95 -28.24
CA GLU A 574 32.96 4.22 -27.32
C GLU A 574 32.73 3.58 -25.94
N ASP A 575 33.82 3.09 -25.35
CA ASP A 575 33.87 2.76 -23.93
C ASP A 575 34.40 3.98 -23.16
N ARG A 576 33.57 4.56 -22.30
CA ARG A 576 33.98 5.68 -21.43
C ARG A 576 34.12 5.23 -19.99
N SER A 577 35.16 5.73 -19.34
CA SER A 577 35.46 5.40 -17.95
C SER A 577 34.94 6.50 -17.04
N PHE A 578 34.26 6.11 -15.96
CA PHE A 578 33.71 7.02 -14.97
C PHE A 578 34.14 6.62 -13.56
N ILE A 579 34.49 7.60 -12.75
CA ILE A 579 34.78 7.42 -11.33
C ILE A 579 33.48 7.59 -10.55
N ILE A 580 33.17 6.63 -9.68
CA ILE A 580 31.99 6.71 -8.82
C ILE A 580 32.25 7.76 -7.72
N THR A 581 31.57 8.90 -7.78
CA THR A 581 31.74 10.00 -6.82
C THR A 581 30.67 10.03 -5.75
N ALA A 582 29.51 9.43 -5.99
CA ALA A 582 28.40 9.39 -5.04
C ALA A 582 27.54 8.13 -5.13
N SER A 583 26.82 7.88 -4.04
CA SER A 583 25.73 6.92 -3.94
C SER A 583 24.41 7.63 -3.67
N TYR A 584 23.31 7.09 -4.20
CA TYR A 584 21.96 7.62 -3.94
C TYR A 584 20.89 6.52 -3.99
N GLN A 585 19.63 6.88 -3.76
CA GLN A 585 18.49 5.98 -3.93
C GLN A 585 17.34 6.72 -4.64
N ASN A 586 16.51 5.99 -5.38
CA ASN A 586 15.28 6.49 -5.99
C ASN A 586 14.32 5.32 -6.31
N TYR A 587 13.13 5.65 -6.82
CA TYR A 587 12.13 4.67 -7.27
C TYR A 587 12.15 4.40 -8.78
N MET A 588 12.97 5.16 -9.52
CA MET A 588 13.09 5.00 -10.97
C MET A 588 13.75 3.66 -11.28
N SER A 589 13.18 2.90 -12.21
CA SER A 589 13.67 1.56 -12.59
C SER A 589 13.89 0.61 -11.37
N MET A 590 13.00 0.66 -10.38
CA MET A 590 13.12 -0.08 -9.11
C MET A 590 14.40 0.24 -8.31
N GLY A 591 14.97 1.42 -8.52
CA GLY A 591 16.24 1.84 -7.95
C GLY A 591 17.47 1.37 -8.74
N HIS A 592 17.33 0.88 -9.98
CA HIS A 592 18.47 0.58 -10.87
C HIS A 592 18.74 1.77 -11.78
N SER A 593 19.42 2.78 -11.23
CA SER A 593 19.79 3.97 -12.00
C SER A 593 21.21 4.45 -11.73
N ALA A 594 21.74 5.19 -12.69
CA ALA A 594 22.97 5.94 -12.64
C ALA A 594 22.66 7.42 -12.87
N PHE A 595 23.53 8.31 -12.40
CA PHE A 595 23.37 9.76 -12.54
C PHE A 595 24.69 10.38 -12.99
N MET A 596 24.65 11.17 -14.07
CA MET A 596 25.81 11.82 -14.68
C MET A 596 25.71 13.34 -14.61
N SER A 597 26.85 14.02 -14.74
CA SER A 597 26.90 15.49 -14.84
C SER A 597 26.28 15.98 -16.15
N ASN A 598 25.61 17.14 -16.09
CA ASN A 598 25.12 17.87 -17.28
C ASN A 598 26.24 18.15 -18.31
N ASN A 599 27.51 18.19 -17.87
CA ASN A 599 28.66 18.44 -18.74
C ASN A 599 29.02 17.26 -19.66
N VAL A 600 28.51 16.06 -19.37
CA VAL A 600 28.78 14.87 -20.18
C VAL A 600 28.10 15.01 -21.54
N LYS A 601 28.88 14.96 -22.62
CA LYS A 601 28.35 14.85 -23.98
C LYS A 601 28.08 13.39 -24.29
N LEU A 602 26.81 13.06 -24.44
CA LEU A 602 26.31 11.72 -24.72
C LEU A 602 25.81 11.65 -26.16
N GLU A 603 26.23 10.62 -26.88
CA GLU A 603 25.62 10.18 -28.12
C GLU A 603 24.75 8.95 -27.81
N GLY A 604 23.50 8.95 -28.24
CA GLY A 604 22.55 7.86 -28.01
C GLY A 604 21.10 8.31 -28.01
N THR A 605 20.19 7.35 -28.14
CA THR A 605 18.75 7.63 -28.13
C THR A 605 18.26 7.94 -26.73
N ILE A 606 17.56 9.07 -26.57
CA ILE A 606 16.86 9.40 -25.33
C ILE A 606 15.69 8.43 -25.12
N SER A 607 15.69 7.73 -24.00
CA SER A 607 14.62 6.82 -23.58
C SER A 607 13.40 7.55 -23.01
N GLY A 608 13.58 8.78 -22.53
CA GLY A 608 12.48 9.62 -22.05
C GLY A 608 12.93 10.95 -21.45
N VAL A 609 11.98 11.87 -21.33
CA VAL A 609 12.16 13.18 -20.67
C VAL A 609 11.21 13.21 -19.47
N TRP A 610 11.73 13.60 -18.32
CA TRP A 610 10.94 13.77 -17.10
C TRP A 610 10.09 15.05 -17.14
N TYR A 611 9.40 15.35 -16.05
CA TYR A 611 8.68 16.61 -15.95
C TYR A 611 9.62 17.81 -16.11
N TYR A 612 9.15 18.83 -16.82
CA TYR A 612 9.78 20.14 -16.85
C TYR A 612 9.52 20.83 -15.50
N GLN A 613 10.58 21.15 -14.80
CA GLN A 613 10.60 21.76 -13.48
C GLN A 613 10.77 23.27 -13.69
N CYS A 614 9.74 24.04 -13.37
CA CYS A 614 9.70 25.48 -13.66
C CYS A 614 9.96 26.29 -12.38
N TYR A 615 10.90 27.23 -12.45
CA TYR A 615 11.30 28.12 -11.36
C TYR A 615 11.02 29.57 -11.77
N LEU A 616 10.25 30.31 -10.96
CA LEU A 616 9.90 31.71 -11.20
C LEU A 616 10.96 32.64 -10.63
N ASN A 617 11.58 33.45 -11.48
CA ASN A 617 12.66 34.34 -11.07
C ASN A 617 12.17 35.57 -10.29
N ASN A 618 10.96 36.06 -10.59
CA ASN A 618 10.54 37.41 -10.20
C ASN A 618 9.23 37.49 -9.41
N LYS A 619 8.64 36.35 -9.00
CA LYS A 619 7.33 36.33 -8.34
C LYS A 619 7.25 35.26 -7.24
N THR A 620 6.60 35.59 -6.13
CA THR A 620 6.22 34.60 -5.13
C THR A 620 5.12 33.71 -5.71
N PHE A 621 5.42 32.42 -5.87
CA PHE A 621 4.45 31.45 -6.35
C PHE A 621 3.40 31.13 -5.28
N ASP A 622 2.12 31.16 -5.67
CA ASP A 622 1.01 30.72 -4.85
C ASP A 622 0.01 29.85 -5.64
N ASN A 623 -0.93 29.23 -4.93
CA ASN A 623 -1.94 28.38 -5.56
C ASN A 623 -2.90 29.14 -6.49
N ASN A 624 -3.00 30.47 -6.39
CA ASN A 624 -3.82 31.26 -7.30
C ASN A 624 -3.07 31.49 -8.62
N MET A 625 -1.77 31.79 -8.55
CA MET A 625 -0.88 31.89 -9.69
C MET A 625 -0.86 30.58 -10.47
N LEU A 626 -0.79 29.43 -9.81
CA LEU A 626 -0.91 28.13 -10.46
C LEU A 626 -2.20 27.99 -11.29
N LYS A 627 -3.34 28.51 -10.80
CA LYS A 627 -4.61 28.50 -11.55
C LYS A 627 -4.57 29.46 -12.74
N HIS A 628 -3.92 30.60 -12.60
CA HIS A 628 -3.72 31.54 -13.70
C HIS A 628 -2.83 30.93 -14.79
N ILE A 629 -1.67 30.37 -14.43
CA ILE A 629 -0.76 29.71 -15.37
C ILE A 629 -1.49 28.55 -16.09
N LYS A 630 -2.25 27.71 -15.38
CA LYS A 630 -3.08 26.65 -16.01
C LYS A 630 -4.10 27.19 -17.02
N LYS A 631 -4.65 28.39 -16.79
CA LYS A 631 -5.62 29.03 -17.68
C LYS A 631 -4.93 29.70 -18.87
N ASP A 632 -3.76 30.27 -18.62
CA ASP A 632 -2.97 30.99 -19.62
C ASP A 632 -2.30 30.01 -20.58
N PHE A 633 -1.93 28.81 -20.14
CA PHE A 633 -1.25 27.79 -20.95
C PHE A 633 -2.02 26.46 -20.96
N PRO A 634 -3.21 26.40 -21.59
CA PRO A 634 -3.99 25.17 -21.69
C PRO A 634 -3.27 24.04 -22.44
N GLU A 635 -2.28 24.37 -23.27
CA GLU A 635 -1.42 23.44 -24.00
C GLU A 635 -0.46 22.66 -23.10
N TYR A 636 -0.15 23.16 -21.89
CA TYR A 636 0.72 22.49 -20.94
C TYR A 636 -0.06 21.87 -19.80
N LYS A 637 0.26 20.63 -19.46
CA LYS A 637 -0.27 20.01 -18.24
C LYS A 637 0.55 20.46 -17.05
N ILE A 638 0.01 21.45 -16.36
CA ILE A 638 0.69 22.09 -15.24
C ILE A 638 0.22 21.47 -13.91
N TYR A 639 1.17 21.12 -13.05
CA TYR A 639 0.97 20.48 -11.75
C TYR A 639 1.76 21.21 -10.67
N ASN A 640 1.28 21.17 -9.42
CA ASN A 640 2.16 21.38 -8.26
C ASN A 640 2.76 20.04 -7.82
N VAL A 641 3.70 20.06 -6.87
CA VAL A 641 4.35 18.84 -6.32
C VAL A 641 3.32 17.76 -5.94
N LYS A 642 2.28 18.15 -5.20
CA LYS A 642 1.25 17.20 -4.74
C LYS A 642 0.48 16.58 -5.91
N GLN A 643 0.09 17.38 -6.91
CA GLN A 643 -0.61 16.89 -8.09
C GLN A 643 0.27 16.01 -8.97
N ALA A 644 1.56 16.36 -9.13
CA ALA A 644 2.52 15.53 -9.85
C ALA A 644 2.68 14.16 -9.18
N MET A 645 2.77 14.13 -7.84
CA MET A 645 2.79 12.90 -7.06
C MET A 645 1.48 12.10 -7.15
N GLU A 646 0.32 12.75 -7.13
CA GLU A 646 -0.97 12.08 -7.34
C GLU A 646 -1.07 11.41 -8.71
N VAL A 647 -0.53 12.06 -9.76
CA VAL A 647 -0.45 11.47 -11.10
C VAL A 647 0.51 10.26 -11.11
N GLN A 648 1.68 10.37 -10.47
CA GLN A 648 2.69 9.31 -10.43
C GLN A 648 2.26 8.09 -9.60
N LEU A 649 1.54 8.30 -8.50
CA LEU A 649 1.06 7.23 -7.62
C LEU A 649 -0.26 6.62 -8.09
N GLY A 650 -0.91 7.22 -9.08
CA GLY A 650 -2.17 6.75 -9.65
C GLY A 650 -3.30 6.68 -8.62
N SER A 651 -4.13 5.64 -8.72
CA SER A 651 -5.31 5.47 -7.87
C SER A 651 -4.99 5.08 -6.41
N THR A 652 -3.74 4.76 -6.12
CA THR A 652 -3.28 4.23 -4.82
C THR A 652 -3.59 5.16 -3.65
N THR A 653 -3.41 6.47 -3.84
CA THR A 653 -3.65 7.47 -2.77
C THR A 653 -5.12 7.50 -2.35
N SER A 654 -6.05 7.39 -3.30
CA SER A 654 -7.50 7.36 -3.01
C SER A 654 -7.94 6.00 -2.46
N GLN A 655 -7.35 4.90 -2.91
CA GLN A 655 -7.59 3.56 -2.37
C GLN A 655 -7.20 3.46 -0.90
N ILE A 656 -5.97 3.84 -0.54
CA ILE A 656 -5.51 3.79 0.86
C ILE A 656 -6.30 4.80 1.71
N GLY A 657 -6.67 5.96 1.16
CA GLY A 657 -7.57 6.92 1.81
C GLY A 657 -8.92 6.31 2.20
N SER A 658 -9.54 5.54 1.31
CA SER A 658 -10.80 4.83 1.58
C SER A 658 -10.62 3.74 2.65
N VAL A 659 -9.51 3.01 2.59
CA VAL A 659 -9.12 1.99 3.58
C VAL A 659 -8.88 2.60 4.97
N LYS A 660 -8.27 3.80 5.07
CA LYS A 660 -8.08 4.53 6.34
C LYS A 660 -9.41 4.75 7.06
N VAL A 661 -10.44 5.22 6.35
CA VAL A 661 -11.76 5.48 6.94
C VAL A 661 -12.40 4.17 7.42
N MET A 662 -12.35 3.12 6.60
CA MET A 662 -12.88 1.80 6.95
C MET A 662 -12.23 1.22 8.22
N ILE A 663 -10.89 1.26 8.31
CA ILE A 663 -10.13 0.78 9.47
C ILE A 663 -10.45 1.62 10.71
N PHE A 664 -10.57 2.95 10.58
CA PHE A 664 -10.90 3.82 11.70
C PHE A 664 -12.27 3.48 12.30
N VAL A 665 -13.29 3.31 11.46
CA VAL A 665 -14.65 2.94 11.89
C VAL A 665 -14.64 1.57 12.58
N LEU A 666 -13.93 0.60 11.99
CA LEU A 666 -13.77 -0.74 12.57
C LEU A 666 -13.13 -0.70 13.95
N ILE A 667 -12.04 0.05 14.12
CA ILE A 667 -11.33 0.13 15.39
C ILE A 667 -12.15 0.88 16.45
N CYS A 668 -12.93 1.89 16.05
CA CYS A 668 -13.90 2.50 16.95
C CYS A 668 -14.93 1.46 17.44
N LEU A 669 -15.49 0.65 16.54
CA LEU A 669 -16.44 -0.41 16.89
C LEU A 669 -15.82 -1.46 17.83
N VAL A 670 -14.59 -1.89 17.55
CA VAL A 670 -13.80 -2.79 18.41
C VAL A 670 -13.61 -2.19 19.80
N ASN A 671 -13.17 -0.93 19.89
CA ASN A 671 -12.95 -0.25 21.16
C ASN A 671 -14.23 -0.04 21.96
N VAL A 672 -15.35 0.24 21.29
CA VAL A 672 -16.68 0.29 21.90
C VAL A 672 -17.01 -1.07 22.53
N MET A 673 -16.83 -2.16 21.78
CA MET A 673 -17.08 -3.52 22.27
C MET A 673 -16.19 -3.89 23.47
N ILE A 674 -14.89 -3.59 23.43
CA ILE A 674 -13.97 -3.85 24.55
C ILE A 674 -14.38 -3.04 25.77
N THR A 675 -14.67 -1.76 25.58
CA THR A 675 -15.04 -0.85 26.67
C THR A 675 -16.34 -1.32 27.34
N THR A 676 -17.36 -1.67 26.55
CA THR A 676 -18.62 -2.21 27.09
C THR A 676 -18.41 -3.53 27.84
N LEU A 677 -17.57 -4.43 27.31
CA LEU A 677 -17.23 -5.70 27.95
C LEU A 677 -16.55 -5.49 29.30
N MET A 678 -15.51 -4.65 29.31
CA MET A 678 -14.71 -4.36 30.51
C MET A 678 -15.53 -3.65 31.57
N MET A 679 -16.37 -2.70 31.17
CA MET A 679 -17.30 -2.03 32.09
C MET A 679 -18.24 -3.02 32.76
N LYS A 680 -18.83 -3.96 32.00
CA LYS A 680 -19.69 -5.00 32.60
C LYS A 680 -18.91 -5.86 33.59
N ILE A 681 -17.73 -6.30 33.21
CA ILE A 681 -16.86 -7.13 34.06
C ILE A 681 -16.50 -6.40 35.36
N PHE A 682 -16.09 -5.12 35.28
CA PHE A 682 -15.76 -4.32 36.46
C PHE A 682 -16.97 -4.10 37.35
N ILE A 683 -18.10 -3.67 36.80
CA ILE A 683 -19.33 -3.43 37.58
C ILE A 683 -19.82 -4.71 38.28
N MET A 684 -19.74 -5.87 37.61
CA MET A 684 -20.12 -7.15 38.22
C MET A 684 -19.19 -7.55 39.35
N SER A 685 -17.88 -7.43 39.15
CA SER A 685 -16.88 -7.80 40.15
C SER A 685 -16.78 -6.85 41.35
N GLU A 686 -17.17 -5.58 41.17
CA GLU A 686 -17.06 -4.52 42.18
C GLU A 686 -18.43 -4.15 42.77
N LYS A 687 -19.43 -5.00 42.57
CA LYS A 687 -20.82 -4.73 42.98
C LYS A 687 -20.95 -4.41 44.46
N SER A 688 -20.29 -5.16 45.35
CA SER A 688 -20.31 -4.93 46.80
C SER A 688 -19.65 -3.60 47.18
N GLN A 689 -18.52 -3.26 46.55
CA GLN A 689 -17.81 -1.99 46.78
C GLN A 689 -18.64 -0.79 46.31
N ILE A 690 -19.29 -0.90 45.14
CA ILE A 690 -20.19 0.11 44.60
C ILE A 690 -21.39 0.32 45.54
N ALA A 691 -21.96 -0.77 46.06
CA ALA A 691 -23.07 -0.71 47.00
C ALA A 691 -22.66 -0.01 48.31
N MET A 692 -21.49 -0.35 48.87
CA MET A 692 -20.94 0.30 50.06
C MET A 692 -20.73 1.81 49.85
N LEU A 693 -20.12 2.23 48.74
CA LEU A 693 -19.94 3.65 48.41
C LEU A 693 -21.27 4.40 48.38
N ARG A 694 -22.31 3.78 47.80
CA ARG A 694 -23.65 4.36 47.75
C ARG A 694 -24.29 4.46 49.13
N SER A 695 -24.10 3.46 50.00
CA SER A 695 -24.60 3.51 51.38
C SER A 695 -23.92 4.58 52.23
N ILE A 696 -22.65 4.89 51.94
CA ILE A 696 -21.88 5.97 52.60
C ILE A 696 -22.28 7.36 52.08
N GLY A 697 -23.06 7.45 50.99
CA GLY A 697 -23.60 8.71 50.47
C GLY A 697 -22.98 9.21 49.17
N TYR A 698 -22.13 8.42 48.48
CA TYR A 698 -21.63 8.80 47.15
C TYR A 698 -22.78 8.87 46.15
N SER A 699 -22.80 9.96 45.36
CA SER A 699 -23.81 10.12 44.32
C SER A 699 -23.59 9.13 43.17
N LEU A 700 -24.68 8.74 42.51
CA LEU A 700 -24.60 7.85 41.34
C LEU A 700 -23.78 8.48 40.20
N LYS A 701 -23.73 9.81 40.11
CA LYS A 701 -22.89 10.54 39.15
C LYS A 701 -21.41 10.35 39.45
N GLU A 702 -21.00 10.44 40.72
CA GLU A 702 -19.60 10.26 41.13
C GLU A 702 -19.10 8.84 40.91
N VAL A 703 -19.91 7.83 41.24
CA VAL A 703 -19.57 6.42 40.99
C VAL A 703 -19.42 6.14 39.50
N ARG A 704 -20.30 6.71 38.65
CA ARG A 704 -20.18 6.60 37.19
C ARG A 704 -18.94 7.32 36.66
N LEU A 705 -18.66 8.53 37.17
CA LEU A 705 -17.50 9.30 36.75
C LEU A 705 -16.19 8.60 37.13
N TRP A 706 -16.13 7.94 38.29
CA TRP A 706 -14.97 7.12 38.69
C TRP A 706 -14.66 6.03 37.67
N GLN A 707 -15.69 5.31 37.20
CA GLN A 707 -15.53 4.28 36.18
C GLN A 707 -15.08 4.85 34.82
N VAL A 708 -15.67 5.97 34.39
CA VAL A 708 -15.30 6.64 33.14
C VAL A 708 -13.87 7.17 33.19
N CYS A 709 -13.48 7.86 34.26
CA CYS A 709 -12.12 8.36 34.46
C CYS A 709 -11.09 7.22 34.46
N ARG A 710 -11.42 6.09 35.09
CA ARG A 710 -10.56 4.90 35.09
C ARG A 710 -10.28 4.39 33.68
N ILE A 711 -11.30 4.21 32.85
CA ILE A 711 -11.10 3.77 31.46
C ILE A 711 -10.37 4.84 30.64
N GLY A 712 -10.72 6.11 30.82
CA GLY A 712 -10.06 7.23 30.13
C GLY A 712 -8.55 7.28 30.40
N ILE A 713 -8.12 7.08 31.65
CA ILE A 713 -6.68 7.05 32.00
C ILE A 713 -6.00 5.84 31.35
N VAL A 714 -6.64 4.66 31.39
CA VAL A 714 -6.08 3.45 30.77
C VAL A 714 -5.97 3.60 29.25
N LEU A 715 -6.95 4.23 28.61
CA LEU A 715 -6.90 4.58 27.20
C LEU A 715 -5.74 5.51 26.90
N LEU A 716 -5.56 6.60 27.66
CA LEU A 716 -4.46 7.54 27.44
C LEU A 716 -3.10 6.83 27.51
N ILE A 717 -2.90 5.95 28.49
CA ILE A 717 -1.68 5.15 28.60
C ILE A 717 -1.53 4.21 27.39
N GLY A 718 -2.63 3.55 26.99
CA GLY A 718 -2.64 2.66 25.82
C GLY A 718 -2.31 3.39 24.52
N VAL A 719 -2.89 4.57 24.30
CA VAL A 719 -2.64 5.41 23.12
C VAL A 719 -1.19 5.86 23.08
N VAL A 720 -0.65 6.36 24.19
CA VAL A 720 0.76 6.75 24.28
C VAL A 720 1.68 5.56 24.00
N LEU A 721 1.40 4.40 24.63
CA LEU A 721 2.17 3.18 24.39
C LEU A 721 2.07 2.73 22.93
N GLY A 722 0.87 2.74 22.34
CA GLY A 722 0.64 2.37 20.95
C GLY A 722 1.34 3.30 19.97
N ALA A 723 1.34 4.60 20.25
CA ALA A 723 2.04 5.60 19.45
C ALA A 723 3.57 5.50 19.54
N VAL A 724 4.12 5.07 20.68
CA VAL A 724 5.56 4.79 20.82
C VAL A 724 5.94 3.48 20.13
N LEU A 725 5.14 2.43 20.33
CA LEU A 725 5.37 1.12 19.71
C LEU A 725 5.14 1.10 18.20
N SER A 726 4.32 2.02 17.67
CA SER A 726 4.10 2.11 16.22
C SER A 726 5.35 2.57 15.46
N ILE A 727 6.24 3.34 16.08
CA ILE A 727 7.47 3.85 15.43
C ILE A 727 8.32 2.69 14.85
N PRO A 728 8.82 1.72 15.65
CA PRO A 728 9.59 0.60 15.11
C PRO A 728 8.73 -0.34 14.26
N LEU A 729 7.43 -0.44 14.53
CA LEU A 729 6.55 -1.34 13.79
C LEU A 729 6.30 -0.85 12.35
N ASN A 730 6.20 0.46 12.15
CA ASN A 730 6.07 1.06 10.83
C ASN A 730 7.30 0.75 9.98
N ASP A 731 8.50 0.83 10.57
CA ASP A 731 9.74 0.51 9.88
C ASP A 731 9.78 -0.97 9.44
N ILE A 732 9.41 -1.89 10.33
CA ILE A 732 9.36 -3.32 10.02
C ILE A 732 8.31 -3.63 8.94
N ALA A 733 7.16 -2.95 8.97
CA ALA A 733 6.07 -3.21 8.05
C ALA A 733 6.27 -2.57 6.67
N LEU A 734 6.76 -1.33 6.61
CA LEU A 734 6.78 -0.52 5.40
C LEU A 734 8.14 -0.49 4.70
N ARG A 735 9.27 -0.56 5.42
CA ARG A 735 10.60 -0.50 4.76
C ARG A 735 10.84 -1.62 3.75
N PRO A 736 10.46 -2.89 3.98
CA PRO A 736 10.63 -3.93 2.96
C PRO A 736 9.86 -3.62 1.67
N ILE A 737 8.68 -2.99 1.80
CA ILE A 737 7.84 -2.59 0.68
C ILE A 737 8.53 -1.51 -0.16
N PHE A 738 9.01 -0.44 0.49
CA PHE A 738 9.74 0.64 -0.21
C PHE A 738 11.13 0.21 -0.71
N GLY A 739 11.78 -0.73 -0.01
CA GLY A 739 13.04 -1.32 -0.43
C GLY A 739 12.91 -2.13 -1.74
N MET A 740 11.79 -2.84 -1.92
CA MET A 740 11.47 -3.46 -3.21
C MET A 740 11.40 -2.42 -4.33
N MET A 741 10.87 -1.22 -4.06
CA MET A 741 10.81 -0.12 -5.03
C MET A 741 12.14 0.57 -5.31
N GLY A 742 13.17 0.41 -4.47
CA GLY A 742 14.47 1.06 -4.68
C GLY A 742 15.00 1.86 -3.49
N ALA A 743 14.14 2.23 -2.54
CA ALA A 743 14.54 3.04 -1.38
C ALA A 743 14.68 2.18 -0.12
N THR A 744 15.92 1.88 0.24
CA THR A 744 16.30 1.10 1.43
C THR A 744 16.26 1.92 2.72
N HIS A 745 16.45 3.24 2.61
CA HIS A 745 16.56 4.18 3.75
C HIS A 745 15.36 5.11 3.90
N MET A 746 14.19 4.74 3.36
CA MET A 746 13.02 5.61 3.37
C MET A 746 12.57 5.96 4.80
N ARG A 747 12.46 7.26 5.07
CA ARG A 747 11.94 7.78 6.34
C ARG A 747 10.42 7.83 6.29
N ILE A 748 9.78 6.98 7.09
CA ILE A 748 8.32 7.00 7.24
C ILE A 748 7.87 8.33 7.84
N GLN A 749 7.01 9.04 7.13
CA GLN A 749 6.50 10.34 7.53
C GLN A 749 5.23 10.20 8.36
N VAL A 750 5.13 11.03 9.39
CA VAL A 750 4.03 11.02 10.35
C VAL A 750 3.39 12.40 10.37
N ASN A 751 2.07 12.47 10.21
CA ASN A 751 1.33 13.71 10.42
C ASN A 751 1.04 13.86 11.93
N PRO A 752 1.75 14.73 12.67
CA PRO A 752 1.65 14.76 14.14
C PRO A 752 0.25 15.17 14.61
N PHE A 753 -0.43 16.04 13.86
CA PHE A 753 -1.77 16.48 14.18
C PHE A 753 -2.78 15.32 14.08
N GLU A 754 -2.76 14.56 12.99
CA GLU A 754 -3.68 13.43 12.85
C GLU A 754 -3.40 12.32 13.87
N VAL A 755 -2.12 11.95 14.04
CA VAL A 755 -1.70 10.80 14.83
C VAL A 755 -1.72 11.06 16.33
N TYR A 756 -1.21 12.21 16.78
CA TYR A 756 -1.06 12.48 18.22
C TYR A 756 -2.18 13.34 18.81
N LEU A 757 -3.02 13.99 17.99
CA LEU A 757 -4.10 14.85 18.47
C LEU A 757 -5.49 14.36 18.02
N LEU A 758 -5.76 14.32 16.72
CA LEU A 758 -7.10 14.03 16.20
C LEU A 758 -7.54 12.58 16.53
N CYS A 759 -6.71 11.58 16.22
CA CYS A 759 -7.03 10.18 16.49
C CYS A 759 -7.23 9.91 18.01
N PRO A 760 -6.31 10.32 18.91
CA PRO A 760 -6.49 10.17 20.35
C PRO A 760 -7.74 10.85 20.89
N ILE A 761 -8.06 12.08 20.45
CA ILE A 761 -9.24 12.80 20.91
C ILE A 761 -10.52 12.08 20.48
N LEU A 762 -10.61 11.64 19.22
CA LEU A 762 -11.77 10.90 18.74
C LEU A 762 -11.95 9.57 19.48
N LEU A 763 -10.87 8.82 19.68
CA LEU A 763 -10.90 7.59 20.48
C LEU A 763 -11.35 7.87 21.92
N LEU A 764 -10.83 8.92 22.54
CA LEU A 764 -11.19 9.31 23.91
C LEU A 764 -12.66 9.71 24.02
N LEU A 765 -13.19 10.46 23.04
CA LEU A 765 -14.60 10.82 22.99
C LEU A 765 -15.50 9.58 22.85
N VAL A 766 -15.20 8.71 21.88
CA VAL A 766 -15.99 7.49 21.63
C VAL A 766 -15.96 6.55 22.84
N ILE A 767 -14.78 6.34 23.44
CA ILE A 767 -14.61 5.42 24.56
C ILE A 767 -15.19 6.00 25.84
N SER A 768 -15.01 7.29 26.11
CA SER A 768 -15.59 7.94 27.30
C SER A 768 -17.11 7.96 27.22
N LEU A 769 -17.68 8.24 26.05
CA LEU A 769 -19.13 8.17 25.81
C LEU A 769 -19.64 6.74 26.02
N THR A 770 -18.93 5.74 25.48
CA THR A 770 -19.29 4.32 25.64
C THR A 770 -19.21 3.87 27.09
N ALA A 771 -18.15 4.25 27.81
CA ALA A 771 -17.99 3.96 29.23
C ALA A 771 -19.10 4.62 30.05
N TYR A 772 -19.44 5.87 29.73
CA TYR A 772 -20.53 6.58 30.38
C TYR A 772 -21.86 5.87 30.14
N ILE A 773 -22.23 5.52 28.90
CA ILE A 773 -23.46 4.78 28.59
C ILE A 773 -23.48 3.44 29.34
N SER A 774 -22.38 2.69 29.30
CA SER A 774 -22.26 1.38 29.95
C SER A 774 -22.39 1.44 31.47
N SER A 775 -21.85 2.49 32.10
CA SER A 775 -22.00 2.74 33.54
C SER A 775 -23.44 3.00 33.97
N GLY A 776 -24.36 3.28 33.03
CA GLY A 776 -25.79 3.40 33.33
C GLY A 776 -26.40 2.13 33.94
N SER A 777 -25.80 0.96 33.69
CA SER A 777 -26.21 -0.31 34.30
C SER A 777 -26.13 -0.31 35.84
N ILE A 778 -25.29 0.56 36.43
CA ILE A 778 -25.15 0.75 37.88
C ILE A 778 -26.48 1.21 38.51
N LYS A 779 -27.35 1.91 37.76
CA LYS A 779 -28.68 2.32 38.24
C LYS A 779 -29.58 1.14 38.61
N LYS A 780 -29.36 -0.02 37.98
CA LYS A 780 -30.18 -1.22 38.17
C LYS A 780 -29.69 -2.08 39.35
N LEU A 781 -28.60 -1.70 40.02
CA LEU A 781 -28.08 -2.41 41.18
C LEU A 781 -28.95 -2.09 42.40
N ASN A 782 -29.59 -3.13 42.95
CA ASN A 782 -30.45 -3.02 44.11
C ASN A 782 -29.58 -2.96 45.37
N LEU A 783 -29.77 -1.91 46.20
CA LEU A 783 -28.95 -1.70 47.41
C LEU A 783 -29.16 -2.81 48.46
N MET A 784 -30.30 -3.51 48.39
CA MET A 784 -30.63 -4.62 49.30
C MET A 784 -29.87 -5.93 49.02
N GLU A 785 -29.17 -6.06 47.88
CA GLU A 785 -28.35 -7.27 47.59
C GLU A 785 -27.04 -7.32 48.39
N ILE A 786 -26.75 -6.32 49.23
CA ILE A 786 -25.62 -6.31 50.17
C ILE A 786 -25.71 -7.51 51.15
N ASN A 787 -26.91 -7.96 51.50
CA ASN A 787 -27.12 -9.03 52.49
C ASN A 787 -26.91 -10.47 51.99
N ASN A 788 -26.75 -10.70 50.69
CA ASN A 788 -26.61 -12.07 50.13
C ASN A 788 -25.16 -12.41 49.74
N ALA A 789 -24.19 -11.56 50.10
CA ALA A 789 -22.78 -11.72 49.73
C ALA A 789 -21.84 -12.03 50.92
N GLU A 790 -22.38 -12.11 52.14
CA GLU A 790 -21.79 -12.92 53.22
C GLU A 790 -22.28 -14.37 53.09
#